data_AF-A0A5C7RL14-F1
#
_entry.id   AF-A0A5C7RL14-F1
#
_cell.length_a   1.000
_cell.length_b   1.000
_cell.length_c   1.000
_cell.angle_alpha   90.00
_cell.angle_beta   90.00
_cell.angle_gamma   90.00
#
_symmetry.space_group_name_H-M   'P 1'
#
loop_
_entity.id
_entity.type
_entity.pdbx_description
1 polymer ?
#
loop_
_entity_poly.entity_id
_entity_poly.type
_entity_poly.pdbx_seq_one_letter_code
_entity_poly.pdbx_strand_id
1 'polypeptide(L)'
;MSETIQGHTLASDYMRQLKKANEDLAQTNKYLDPQSPHYLPAYIQNLYALKNSAQLPADIEQKITTMQANLAAYQQRAAKAQEVLAEYPAKLQALMAANELFLAPSDKQSEYLYMLDEESSQASTINWEEFAAAPQNLLFSGQLAVFKGKDNIQLTSPEQTDAVRVWTNNVVVDGLVISDQRSYTEAHRDAIQLIPPALGRREADFYIRLADQMAGTIMENVTVQNCQIHAPNGPLQGIFASDGMQRQLCIRDNRIATKGAHSISLAGVLDGCEISGNVLQEVAGGELPKVNLYPARIGGNIADDGVVCILGFANEPKQRTLDYAPIIVQSPNQVKRVDGTQTEARINDMRRSIPEGFMRLGIGLTEFRYHAYLASYSSLTLGLYRQFDPFGAKQLELWLQTRVQEFTQGRPDNHPLGAVGTEQQTIGEKFLQPALKVLQARSAENIRLVDLDHSPIRSFAMKRLAIMHAQVQPLVDLGLANQRRELALKFLLEPQQPSNLVKTAYFDARVLVAGKGQAAANLGFNLFFDSVNYYTATTNAQGELSLGSLPLGACVVVPTDPKLSLSLASLKQPLKQPSFVHEASGLAQGLLNDLRRKTLVLDAYLKSFPAQEQSFSRKLAAYLHTLNVTSNAMLSETVRRDCLSLLGIVSSQSIKNRRVSRLLHLYIIG
;
A
#
# COMPACT_ATOMS: atom_id res chain seq x y z
N MET A 1 11.16 13.37 -35.71
CA MET A 1 10.54 12.52 -34.67
C MET A 1 10.18 13.44 -33.51
N SER A 2 8.96 14.00 -33.44
CA SER A 2 8.54 14.78 -32.25
C SER A 2 7.04 15.16 -32.20
N GLU A 3 6.13 14.49 -32.92
CA GLU A 3 4.70 14.86 -32.85
C GLU A 3 3.93 14.17 -31.70
N THR A 4 4.59 13.28 -30.94
CA THR A 4 3.92 12.46 -29.91
C THR A 4 4.34 12.73 -28.45
N ILE A 5 5.31 13.61 -28.18
CA ILE A 5 5.76 13.92 -26.81
C ILE A 5 5.08 15.22 -26.36
N GLN A 6 4.35 15.18 -25.24
CA GLN A 6 3.56 16.31 -24.72
C GLN A 6 3.68 16.44 -23.19
N GLY A 7 3.40 17.63 -22.65
CA GLY A 7 3.35 17.88 -21.20
C GLY A 7 4.70 17.71 -20.49
N HIS A 8 4.69 17.11 -19.29
CA HIS A 8 5.89 16.90 -18.46
C HIS A 8 6.96 16.06 -19.17
N THR A 9 6.56 15.10 -20.01
CA THR A 9 7.54 14.32 -20.80
C THR A 9 8.29 15.18 -21.80
N LEU A 10 7.63 16.20 -22.35
CA LEU A 10 8.24 17.18 -23.25
C LEU A 10 9.16 18.13 -22.48
N ALA A 11 8.74 18.58 -21.29
CA ALA A 11 9.59 19.37 -20.41
C ALA A 11 10.88 18.63 -20.03
N SER A 12 10.76 17.37 -19.62
CA SER A 12 11.88 16.48 -19.33
C SER A 12 12.82 16.29 -20.53
N ASP A 13 12.28 16.10 -21.74
CA ASP A 13 13.12 16.03 -22.95
C ASP A 13 13.90 17.33 -23.15
N TYR A 14 13.24 18.49 -23.07
CA TYR A 14 13.90 19.78 -23.22
C TYR A 14 15.03 19.98 -22.21
N MET A 15 14.82 19.61 -20.94
CA MET A 15 15.88 19.66 -19.92
C MET A 15 17.05 18.75 -20.24
N ARG A 16 16.79 17.52 -20.70
CA ARG A 16 17.85 16.58 -21.08
C ARG A 16 18.66 17.09 -22.27
N GLN A 17 18.00 17.71 -23.25
CA GLN A 17 18.69 18.34 -24.39
C GLN A 17 19.53 19.54 -23.95
N LEU A 18 19.02 20.39 -23.05
CA LEU A 18 19.79 21.51 -22.49
C LEU A 18 21.03 21.05 -21.72
N LYS A 19 20.87 20.02 -20.88
CA LYS A 19 22.00 19.43 -20.14
C LYS A 19 23.04 18.86 -21.11
N LYS A 20 22.60 18.09 -22.11
CA LYS A 20 23.49 17.53 -23.14
C LYS A 20 24.18 18.63 -23.96
N ALA A 21 23.48 19.70 -24.30
CA ALA A 21 24.07 20.83 -25.02
C ALA A 21 25.18 21.51 -24.21
N ASN A 22 24.97 21.72 -22.90
CA ASN A 22 26.02 22.22 -22.02
C ASN A 22 27.23 21.27 -21.94
N GLU A 23 27.00 19.96 -21.81
CA GLU A 23 28.07 18.94 -21.83
C GLU A 23 28.82 18.92 -23.17
N ASP A 24 28.10 19.02 -24.29
CA ASP A 24 28.64 19.08 -25.64
C ASP A 24 29.52 20.32 -25.84
N LEU A 25 29.10 21.50 -25.35
CA LEU A 25 29.91 22.71 -25.37
C LEU A 25 31.14 22.59 -24.49
N ALA A 26 31.02 22.09 -23.27
CA ALA A 26 32.16 21.88 -22.39
C ALA A 26 33.19 20.93 -23.02
N GLN A 27 32.73 19.83 -23.64
CA GLN A 27 33.61 18.87 -24.33
C GLN A 27 34.25 19.44 -25.59
N THR A 28 33.50 20.19 -26.40
CA THR A 28 34.02 20.75 -27.66
C THR A 28 34.93 21.95 -27.43
N ASN A 29 34.70 22.76 -26.39
CA ASN A 29 35.58 23.87 -26.00
C ASN A 29 37.02 23.41 -25.77
N LYS A 30 37.24 22.19 -25.27
CA LYS A 30 38.58 21.59 -25.17
C LYS A 30 39.34 21.64 -26.51
N TYR A 31 38.67 21.51 -27.65
CA TYR A 31 39.30 21.45 -28.97
C TYR A 31 39.09 22.73 -29.80
N LEU A 32 38.11 23.56 -29.44
CA LEU A 32 37.72 24.76 -30.18
C LEU A 32 38.12 26.08 -29.50
N ASP A 33 38.49 26.08 -28.22
CA ASP A 33 38.98 27.27 -27.52
C ASP A 33 40.44 27.56 -27.90
N PRO A 34 40.78 28.74 -28.44
CA PRO A 34 42.15 29.14 -28.75
C PRO A 34 43.11 29.10 -27.56
N GLN A 35 42.60 29.19 -26.32
CA GLN A 35 43.40 29.10 -25.09
C GLN A 35 43.64 27.66 -24.63
N SER A 36 42.97 26.68 -25.24
CA SER A 36 43.15 25.28 -24.87
C SER A 36 44.49 24.73 -25.38
N PRO A 37 45.23 23.95 -24.57
CA PRO A 37 46.42 23.24 -25.05
C PRO A 37 46.09 22.17 -26.12
N HIS A 38 44.82 21.84 -26.30
CA HIS A 38 44.33 20.90 -27.31
C HIS A 38 43.64 21.59 -28.50
N TYR A 39 43.84 22.90 -28.68
CA TYR A 39 43.23 23.67 -29.74
C TYR A 39 43.55 23.09 -31.13
N LEU A 40 42.52 22.54 -31.76
CA LEU A 40 42.67 21.68 -32.94
C LEU A 40 43.12 22.46 -34.18
N PRO A 41 42.68 23.71 -34.44
CA PRO A 41 43.21 24.52 -35.54
C PRO A 41 44.71 24.78 -35.46
N ALA A 42 45.26 25.07 -34.27
CA ALA A 42 46.72 25.23 -34.10
C ALA A 42 47.46 23.89 -34.32
N TYR A 43 46.89 22.79 -33.83
CA TYR A 43 47.45 21.46 -34.08
C TYR A 43 47.48 21.12 -35.58
N ILE A 44 46.40 21.40 -36.32
CA ILE A 44 46.34 21.20 -37.78
C ILE A 44 47.40 22.06 -38.49
N GLN A 45 47.59 23.32 -38.08
CA GLN A 45 48.64 24.18 -38.64
C GLN A 45 50.04 23.60 -38.42
N ASN A 46 50.31 23.04 -37.23
CA ASN A 46 51.58 22.35 -36.95
C ASN A 46 51.77 21.12 -37.84
N LEU A 47 50.72 20.34 -38.11
CA LEU A 47 50.78 19.21 -39.05
C LEU A 47 51.10 19.67 -40.47
N TYR A 48 50.53 20.79 -40.94
CA TYR A 48 50.88 21.38 -42.23
C TYR A 48 52.33 21.87 -42.29
N ALA A 49 52.87 22.41 -41.20
CA ALA A 49 54.28 22.79 -41.12
C ALA A 49 55.21 21.56 -41.22
N LEU A 50 54.85 20.45 -40.54
CA LEU A 50 55.58 19.18 -40.60
C LEU A 50 55.52 18.53 -41.99
N LYS A 51 54.39 18.66 -42.69
CA LYS A 51 54.22 18.22 -44.09
C LYS A 51 55.24 18.86 -45.04
N ASN A 52 55.71 20.07 -44.72
CA ASN A 52 56.69 20.81 -45.53
C ASN A 52 58.14 20.69 -44.99
N SER A 53 58.38 19.80 -44.02
CA SER A 53 59.70 19.64 -43.39
C SER A 53 60.59 18.62 -44.13
N ALA A 54 61.90 18.68 -43.88
CA ALA A 54 62.88 17.77 -44.48
C ALA A 54 62.72 16.29 -44.03
N GLN A 55 61.96 16.03 -42.95
CA GLN A 55 61.66 14.69 -42.43
C GLN A 55 60.14 14.50 -42.34
N LEU A 56 59.55 14.14 -43.47
CA LEU A 56 58.11 13.93 -43.63
C LEU A 56 57.65 12.65 -42.90
N PRO A 57 56.70 12.74 -41.94
CA PRO A 57 56.08 11.54 -41.36
C PRO A 57 55.22 10.80 -42.39
N ALA A 58 55.32 9.46 -42.43
CA ALA A 58 54.66 8.63 -43.45
C ALA A 58 53.12 8.72 -43.45
N ASP A 59 52.50 9.17 -42.36
CA ASP A 59 51.05 9.23 -42.16
C ASP A 59 50.49 10.66 -42.05
N ILE A 60 51.29 11.69 -42.40
CA ILE A 60 50.93 13.08 -42.14
C ILE A 60 49.67 13.55 -42.88
N GLU A 61 49.47 13.11 -44.13
CA GLU A 61 48.28 13.46 -44.93
C GLU A 61 47.01 12.89 -44.29
N GLN A 62 47.06 11.61 -43.91
CA GLN A 62 45.95 10.94 -43.24
C GLN A 62 45.63 11.61 -41.90
N LYS A 63 46.65 12.01 -41.14
CA LYS A 63 46.49 12.76 -39.89
C LYS A 63 45.83 14.12 -40.12
N ILE A 64 46.27 14.88 -41.12
CA ILE A 64 45.68 16.19 -41.47
C ILE A 64 44.19 16.00 -41.83
N THR A 65 43.87 15.07 -42.74
CA THR A 65 42.48 14.80 -43.13
C THR A 65 41.62 14.39 -41.94
N THR A 66 42.13 13.52 -41.06
CA THR A 66 41.42 13.08 -39.86
C THR A 66 41.16 14.23 -38.90
N MET A 67 42.15 15.09 -38.66
CA MET A 67 42.00 16.23 -37.76
C MET A 67 41.05 17.30 -38.33
N GLN A 68 41.06 17.51 -39.65
CA GLN A 68 40.09 18.40 -40.31
C GLN A 68 38.66 17.87 -40.20
N ALA A 69 38.44 16.56 -40.39
CA ALA A 69 37.14 15.93 -40.18
C ALA A 69 36.67 16.07 -38.73
N ASN A 70 37.58 15.86 -37.76
CA ASN A 70 37.28 16.05 -36.33
C ASN A 70 36.93 17.51 -36.01
N LEU A 71 37.65 18.49 -36.58
CA LEU A 71 37.35 19.91 -36.40
C LEU A 71 35.94 20.25 -36.90
N ALA A 72 35.59 19.80 -38.10
CA ALA A 72 34.26 20.01 -38.66
C ALA A 72 33.16 19.36 -37.78
N ALA A 73 33.41 18.14 -37.28
CA ALA A 73 32.48 17.45 -36.39
C ALA A 73 32.31 18.19 -35.04
N TYR A 74 33.40 18.67 -34.43
CA TYR A 74 33.32 19.46 -33.20
C TYR A 74 32.61 20.79 -33.40
N GLN A 75 32.89 21.50 -34.50
CA GLN A 75 32.18 22.74 -34.85
C GLN A 75 30.69 22.51 -35.05
N GLN A 76 30.30 21.45 -35.76
CA GLN A 76 28.89 21.10 -35.96
C GLN A 76 28.21 20.74 -34.62
N ARG A 77 28.87 19.98 -33.76
CA ARG A 77 28.36 19.63 -32.42
C ARG A 77 28.17 20.87 -31.55
N ALA A 78 29.14 21.78 -31.54
CA ALA A 78 29.06 23.04 -30.81
C ALA A 78 27.93 23.94 -31.34
N ALA A 79 27.77 24.05 -32.66
CA ALA A 79 26.69 24.84 -33.27
C ALA A 79 25.29 24.30 -32.90
N LYS A 80 25.10 22.97 -32.96
CA LYS A 80 23.84 22.33 -32.52
C LYS A 80 23.56 22.57 -31.03
N ALA A 81 24.60 22.49 -30.20
CA ALA A 81 24.45 22.75 -28.78
C ALA A 81 24.06 24.22 -28.50
N GLN A 82 24.65 25.18 -29.22
CA GLN A 82 24.27 26.59 -29.14
C GLN A 82 22.82 26.84 -29.58
N GLU A 83 22.35 26.17 -30.63
CA GLU A 83 20.96 26.24 -31.08
C GLU A 83 19.99 25.77 -29.99
N VAL A 84 20.28 24.62 -29.36
CA VAL A 84 19.48 24.10 -28.24
C VAL A 84 19.46 25.07 -27.06
N LEU A 85 20.62 25.62 -26.66
CA LEU A 85 20.72 26.58 -25.57
C LEU A 85 19.99 27.89 -25.87
N ALA A 86 19.88 28.29 -27.13
CA ALA A 86 19.15 29.48 -27.54
C ALA A 86 17.63 29.28 -27.59
N GLU A 87 17.16 28.11 -28.03
CA GLU A 87 15.74 27.88 -28.32
C GLU A 87 14.97 27.26 -27.13
N TYR A 88 15.56 26.29 -26.42
CA TYR A 88 14.85 25.46 -25.46
C TYR A 88 14.43 26.16 -24.16
N PRO A 89 15.15 27.19 -23.64
CA PRO A 89 14.70 27.93 -22.46
C PRO A 89 13.35 28.61 -22.70
N ALA A 90 13.14 29.21 -23.88
CA ALA A 90 11.87 29.83 -24.25
C ALA A 90 10.74 28.80 -24.36
N LYS A 91 11.03 27.58 -24.84
CA LYS A 91 10.06 26.48 -24.89
C LYS A 91 9.62 26.04 -23.49
N LEU A 92 10.55 25.93 -22.54
CA LEU A 92 10.23 25.62 -21.14
C LEU A 92 9.43 26.73 -20.48
N GLN A 93 9.77 27.99 -20.75
CA GLN A 93 9.01 29.15 -20.27
C GLN A 93 7.57 29.14 -20.81
N ALA A 94 7.37 28.80 -22.09
CA ALA A 94 6.03 28.66 -22.67
C ALA A 94 5.19 27.58 -21.97
N LEU A 95 5.80 26.41 -21.69
CA LEU A 95 5.13 25.34 -20.92
C LEU A 95 4.77 25.78 -19.50
N MET A 96 5.65 26.53 -18.82
CA MET A 96 5.36 27.09 -17.50
C MET A 96 4.22 28.10 -17.55
N ALA A 97 4.25 29.04 -18.50
CA ALA A 97 3.21 30.05 -18.68
C ALA A 97 1.84 29.44 -19.01
N ALA A 98 1.81 28.30 -19.71
CA ALA A 98 0.59 27.57 -20.02
C ALA A 98 0.10 26.64 -18.88
N ASN A 99 0.84 26.53 -17.77
CA ASN A 99 0.64 25.50 -16.73
C ASN A 99 0.69 24.06 -17.28
N GLU A 100 1.54 23.83 -18.28
CA GLU A 100 1.70 22.53 -18.95
C GLU A 100 2.98 21.81 -18.55
N LEU A 101 3.88 22.46 -17.79
CA LEU A 101 5.14 21.87 -17.32
C LEU A 101 4.95 20.52 -16.61
N PHE A 102 3.87 20.38 -15.85
CA PHE A 102 3.53 19.17 -15.08
C PHE A 102 2.40 18.35 -15.70
N LEU A 103 1.84 18.78 -16.84
CA LEU A 103 0.68 18.12 -17.45
C LEU A 103 1.06 16.72 -17.95
N ALA A 104 0.20 15.72 -17.77
CA ALA A 104 0.43 14.40 -18.35
C ALA A 104 0.34 14.42 -19.89
N PRO A 105 1.11 13.59 -20.60
CA PRO A 105 0.90 13.38 -22.02
C PRO A 105 -0.49 12.79 -22.25
N SER A 106 -1.07 13.05 -23.42
CA SER A 106 -2.47 12.74 -23.73
C SER A 106 -2.86 11.27 -23.48
N ASP A 107 -1.94 10.32 -23.72
CA ASP A 107 -2.14 8.89 -23.50
C ASP A 107 -2.14 8.47 -22.02
N LYS A 108 -1.63 9.32 -21.13
CA LYS A 108 -1.58 9.10 -19.67
C LYS A 108 -2.59 9.92 -18.88
N GLN A 109 -3.30 10.85 -19.51
CA GLN A 109 -4.28 11.70 -18.82
C GLN A 109 -5.46 10.92 -18.23
N SER A 110 -5.73 9.69 -18.69
CA SER A 110 -6.66 8.76 -18.03
C SER A 110 -6.12 8.21 -16.71
N GLU A 111 -4.81 8.08 -16.53
CA GLU A 111 -4.20 7.60 -15.30
C GLU A 111 -3.96 8.76 -14.31
N TYR A 112 -3.51 9.92 -14.80
CA TYR A 112 -3.26 11.10 -13.99
C TYR A 112 -3.27 12.36 -14.85
N LEU A 113 -3.82 13.48 -14.36
CA LEU A 113 -3.79 14.74 -15.11
C LEU A 113 -2.45 15.48 -14.99
N TYR A 114 -1.89 15.54 -13.79
CA TYR A 114 -0.60 16.20 -13.53
C TYR A 114 0.34 15.26 -12.79
N MET A 115 1.63 15.35 -13.09
CA MET A 115 2.68 14.63 -12.39
C MET A 115 3.85 15.56 -12.09
N LEU A 116 4.24 15.58 -10.81
CA LEU A 116 5.43 16.25 -10.33
C LEU A 116 6.50 15.18 -10.14
N ASP A 117 7.37 15.03 -11.12
CA ASP A 117 8.54 14.14 -11.05
C ASP A 117 9.82 14.95 -10.77
N GLU A 118 10.95 14.26 -10.61
CA GLU A 118 12.23 14.88 -10.28
C GLU A 118 12.66 15.91 -11.33
N GLU A 119 12.54 15.58 -12.62
CA GLU A 119 13.02 16.43 -13.70
C GLU A 119 12.15 17.68 -13.84
N SER A 120 10.83 17.52 -14.00
CA SER A 120 9.88 18.64 -14.11
C SER A 120 9.93 19.56 -12.88
N SER A 121 10.11 19.00 -11.68
CA SER A 121 10.25 19.78 -10.45
C SER A 121 11.54 20.59 -10.44
N GLN A 122 12.67 20.00 -10.84
CA GLN A 122 13.91 20.74 -11.03
C GLN A 122 13.74 21.87 -12.07
N ALA A 123 13.08 21.58 -13.20
CA ALA A 123 12.79 22.60 -14.22
C ALA A 123 12.05 23.80 -13.66
N SER A 124 11.05 23.56 -12.80
CA SER A 124 10.22 24.62 -12.22
C SER A 124 10.99 25.58 -11.30
N THR A 125 12.17 25.18 -10.82
CA THR A 125 13.03 25.99 -9.94
C THR A 125 14.05 26.85 -10.69
N ILE A 126 14.20 26.64 -12.01
CA ILE A 126 15.17 27.37 -12.82
C ILE A 126 14.56 28.68 -13.31
N ASN A 127 15.30 29.78 -13.12
CA ASN A 127 15.02 31.03 -13.81
C ASN A 127 15.50 30.94 -15.25
N TRP A 128 14.58 30.66 -16.18
CA TRP A 128 14.90 30.49 -17.60
C TRP A 128 15.34 31.78 -18.28
N GLU A 129 14.96 32.95 -17.78
CA GLU A 129 15.41 34.25 -18.33
C GLU A 129 16.89 34.49 -17.99
N GLU A 130 17.28 34.24 -16.74
CA GLU A 130 18.69 34.27 -16.34
C GLU A 130 19.51 33.21 -17.08
N PHE A 131 18.95 32.00 -17.24
CA PHE A 131 19.60 30.93 -17.99
C PHE A 131 19.81 31.29 -19.47
N ALA A 132 18.83 31.92 -20.11
CA ALA A 132 18.93 32.38 -21.49
C ALA A 132 19.95 33.54 -21.65
N ALA A 133 20.02 34.44 -20.67
CA ALA A 133 20.95 35.57 -20.69
C ALA A 133 22.41 35.16 -20.43
N ALA A 134 22.62 34.13 -19.61
CA ALA A 134 23.93 33.57 -19.34
C ALA A 134 23.80 32.05 -19.13
N PRO A 135 24.04 31.22 -20.16
CA PRO A 135 24.02 29.77 -20.04
C PRO A 135 25.09 29.31 -19.04
N GLN A 136 24.72 29.15 -17.78
CA GLN A 136 25.60 28.63 -16.74
C GLN A 136 25.48 27.11 -16.64
N ASN A 137 26.43 26.49 -15.95
CA ASN A 137 26.28 25.11 -15.50
C ASN A 137 25.01 25.00 -14.64
N LEU A 138 24.03 24.25 -15.13
CA LEU A 138 22.80 23.96 -14.41
C LEU A 138 23.14 23.18 -13.12
N LEU A 139 23.09 23.85 -11.97
CA LEU A 139 23.20 23.22 -10.66
C LEU A 139 21.80 22.82 -10.19
N PHE A 140 21.47 21.54 -10.37
CA PHE A 140 20.10 21.01 -10.23
C PHE A 140 19.71 20.55 -8.81
N SER A 141 20.39 20.97 -7.73
CA SER A 141 20.18 20.34 -6.41
C SER A 141 19.64 21.27 -5.33
N GLY A 142 18.57 20.83 -4.66
CA GLY A 142 18.20 21.27 -3.30
C GLY A 142 17.17 22.38 -3.18
N GLN A 143 16.63 22.89 -4.30
CA GLN A 143 15.56 23.89 -4.26
C GLN A 143 14.17 23.24 -4.15
N LEU A 144 13.30 23.88 -3.39
CA LEU A 144 11.92 23.45 -3.13
C LEU A 144 11.04 23.84 -4.33
N ALA A 145 10.53 22.87 -5.07
CA ALA A 145 9.63 23.13 -6.20
C ALA A 145 8.22 23.47 -5.68
N VAL A 146 7.57 24.49 -6.26
CA VAL A 146 6.21 24.91 -5.85
C VAL A 146 5.26 24.73 -7.03
N PHE A 147 4.21 23.93 -6.83
CA PHE A 147 3.15 23.71 -7.80
C PHE A 147 1.84 24.32 -7.32
N LYS A 148 1.31 25.25 -8.13
CA LYS A 148 0.02 25.92 -7.89
C LYS A 148 -1.08 25.53 -8.88
N GLY A 149 -0.75 24.70 -9.88
CA GLY A 149 -1.69 24.22 -10.88
C GLY A 149 -2.43 25.33 -11.63
N LYS A 150 -3.51 24.92 -12.30
CA LYS A 150 -4.51 25.85 -12.87
C LYS A 150 -5.53 26.24 -11.81
N ASP A 151 -6.28 27.32 -12.07
CA ASP A 151 -7.33 27.83 -11.17
C ASP A 151 -8.33 26.76 -10.69
N ASN A 152 -8.65 25.76 -11.55
CA ASN A 152 -9.43 24.59 -11.18
C ASN A 152 -9.07 23.37 -12.05
N ILE A 153 -8.58 22.31 -11.42
CA ILE A 153 -8.31 21.01 -12.06
C ILE A 153 -9.59 20.18 -12.00
N GLN A 154 -10.23 19.98 -13.16
CA GLN A 154 -11.48 19.24 -13.26
C GLN A 154 -11.25 17.82 -13.76
N LEU A 155 -11.76 16.84 -13.02
CA LEU A 155 -11.88 15.45 -13.50
C LEU A 155 -13.22 15.29 -14.22
N THR A 156 -13.17 15.11 -15.54
CA THR A 156 -14.33 15.18 -16.43
C THR A 156 -14.61 13.88 -17.19
N SER A 157 -13.58 13.09 -17.53
CA SER A 157 -13.76 11.83 -18.28
C SER A 157 -13.91 10.64 -17.34
N PRO A 158 -14.72 9.60 -17.68
CA PRO A 158 -14.90 8.41 -16.84
C PRO A 158 -13.60 7.63 -16.55
N GLU A 159 -12.62 7.71 -17.45
CA GLU A 159 -11.37 6.97 -17.37
C GLU A 159 -10.38 7.62 -16.39
N GLN A 160 -10.47 8.94 -16.17
CA GLN A 160 -9.51 9.69 -15.33
C GLN A 160 -9.49 9.22 -13.87
N THR A 161 -8.39 8.65 -13.42
CA THR A 161 -8.26 8.20 -12.04
C THR A 161 -7.75 9.31 -11.12
N ASP A 162 -6.57 9.88 -11.39
CA ASP A 162 -5.93 10.80 -10.45
C ASP A 162 -5.85 12.23 -10.99
N ALA A 163 -6.02 13.24 -10.14
CA ALA A 163 -5.81 14.63 -10.57
C ALA A 163 -4.32 15.02 -10.52
N VAL A 164 -3.64 14.76 -9.41
CA VAL A 164 -2.22 15.12 -9.23
C VAL A 164 -1.45 13.97 -8.61
N ARG A 165 -0.36 13.55 -9.25
CA ARG A 165 0.65 12.66 -8.68
C ARG A 165 1.87 13.45 -8.26
N VAL A 166 2.24 13.38 -7.00
CA VAL A 166 3.54 13.87 -6.50
C VAL A 166 4.47 12.68 -6.43
N TRP A 167 5.48 12.64 -7.30
CA TRP A 167 6.41 11.52 -7.45
C TRP A 167 7.87 11.94 -7.28
N THR A 168 8.12 12.88 -6.36
CA THR A 168 9.46 13.39 -6.06
C THR A 168 9.54 13.93 -4.64
N ASN A 169 10.74 14.31 -4.22
CA ASN A 169 11.05 14.96 -2.94
C ASN A 169 11.07 16.50 -3.09
N ASN A 170 11.06 17.22 -1.97
CA ASN A 170 11.27 18.69 -1.93
C ASN A 170 10.24 19.45 -2.79
N VAL A 171 8.96 19.22 -2.53
CA VAL A 171 7.85 19.83 -3.27
C VAL A 171 6.84 20.47 -2.33
N VAL A 172 6.29 21.61 -2.73
CA VAL A 172 5.08 22.22 -2.17
C VAL A 172 3.98 22.19 -3.22
N VAL A 173 2.87 21.55 -2.90
CA VAL A 173 1.59 21.67 -3.61
C VAL A 173 0.75 22.69 -2.83
N ASP A 174 0.48 23.85 -3.43
CA ASP A 174 -0.12 25.00 -2.75
C ASP A 174 -1.32 25.54 -3.51
N GLY A 175 -2.44 25.73 -2.81
CA GLY A 175 -3.57 26.52 -3.32
C GLY A 175 -4.34 25.87 -4.47
N LEU A 176 -4.23 24.55 -4.67
CA LEU A 176 -4.95 23.88 -5.76
C LEU A 176 -6.46 23.86 -5.50
N VAL A 177 -7.25 24.03 -6.56
CA VAL A 177 -8.67 23.67 -6.54
C VAL A 177 -8.86 22.46 -7.45
N ILE A 178 -9.38 21.36 -6.89
CA ILE A 178 -9.65 20.11 -7.60
C ILE A 178 -11.14 19.81 -7.50
N SER A 179 -11.79 19.56 -8.63
CA SER A 179 -13.22 19.24 -8.66
C SER A 179 -13.54 18.00 -9.49
N ASP A 180 -14.47 17.19 -8.97
CA ASP A 180 -14.95 15.97 -9.61
C ASP A 180 -16.48 15.86 -9.44
N GLN A 181 -17.22 16.08 -10.53
CA GLN A 181 -18.68 16.02 -10.52
C GLN A 181 -19.23 14.66 -10.94
N ARG A 182 -18.36 13.68 -11.24
CA ARG A 182 -18.76 12.36 -11.73
C ARG A 182 -19.40 11.55 -10.60
N SER A 183 -20.34 10.67 -10.98
CA SER A 183 -20.93 9.68 -10.07
C SER A 183 -20.34 8.31 -10.35
N TYR A 184 -19.73 7.68 -9.34
CA TYR A 184 -19.13 6.36 -9.42
C TYR A 184 -19.02 5.75 -8.01
N THR A 185 -18.69 4.46 -7.93
CA THR A 185 -18.55 3.72 -6.65
C THR A 185 -17.13 3.24 -6.36
N GLU A 186 -16.22 3.36 -7.33
CA GLU A 186 -14.82 2.94 -7.21
C GLU A 186 -14.03 3.89 -6.30
N ALA A 187 -13.40 3.36 -5.26
CA ALA A 187 -12.61 4.13 -4.29
C ALA A 187 -11.09 4.11 -4.58
N HIS A 188 -10.69 4.03 -5.85
CA HIS A 188 -9.29 3.95 -6.32
C HIS A 188 -8.91 5.13 -7.22
N ARG A 189 -9.31 6.34 -6.82
CA ARG A 189 -9.14 7.58 -7.57
C ARG A 189 -8.70 8.67 -6.61
N ASP A 190 -7.59 9.33 -6.90
CA ASP A 190 -6.94 10.25 -5.96
C ASP A 190 -6.97 11.69 -6.47
N ALA A 191 -7.44 12.63 -5.64
CA ALA A 191 -7.24 14.05 -5.94
C ALA A 191 -5.75 14.39 -5.88
N ILE A 192 -5.06 14.01 -4.80
CA ILE A 192 -3.60 14.14 -4.69
C ILE A 192 -3.02 12.81 -4.21
N GLN A 193 -2.29 12.13 -5.09
CA GLN A 193 -1.56 10.90 -4.78
C GLN A 193 -0.09 11.22 -4.49
N LEU A 194 0.39 10.78 -3.33
CA LEU A 194 1.81 10.86 -2.95
C LEU A 194 2.46 9.51 -3.20
N ILE A 195 3.43 9.48 -4.12
CA ILE A 195 4.17 8.28 -4.51
C ILE A 195 5.64 8.51 -4.20
N PRO A 196 6.26 7.78 -3.26
CA PRO A 196 7.70 7.91 -3.05
C PRO A 196 8.51 7.64 -4.32
N PRO A 197 9.47 8.51 -4.69
CA PRO A 197 10.28 8.31 -5.88
C PRO A 197 11.12 7.03 -5.77
N ALA A 198 11.54 6.51 -6.93
CA ALA A 198 12.52 5.44 -6.94
C ALA A 198 13.82 5.92 -6.28
N LEU A 199 14.41 5.10 -5.42
CA LEU A 199 15.70 5.39 -4.84
C LEU A 199 16.78 4.91 -5.79
N GLY A 200 17.76 5.76 -6.05
CA GLY A 200 18.95 5.38 -6.77
C GLY A 200 20.14 6.23 -6.39
N ARG A 201 21.29 5.87 -6.93
CA ARG A 201 22.55 6.60 -6.79
C ARG A 201 23.23 6.70 -8.14
N ARG A 202 23.94 7.80 -8.38
CA ARG A 202 24.84 7.89 -9.52
C ARG A 202 26.19 7.28 -9.16
N GLU A 203 26.67 6.37 -9.98
CA GLU A 203 28.04 5.87 -9.96
C GLU A 203 28.68 6.17 -11.32
N ALA A 204 29.68 7.06 -11.33
CA ALA A 204 30.21 7.64 -12.55
C ALA A 204 29.07 8.19 -13.46
N ASP A 205 28.99 7.74 -14.71
CA ASP A 205 27.99 8.19 -15.68
C ASP A 205 26.68 7.37 -15.65
N PHE A 206 26.53 6.42 -14.73
CA PHE A 206 25.37 5.53 -14.67
C PHE A 206 24.49 5.81 -13.45
N TYR A 207 23.17 5.84 -13.67
CA TYR A 207 22.19 5.80 -12.60
C TYR A 207 21.90 4.36 -12.20
N ILE A 208 22.11 4.04 -10.94
CA ILE A 208 21.86 2.72 -10.37
C ILE A 208 20.62 2.79 -9.51
N ARG A 209 19.57 2.06 -9.93
CA ARG A 209 18.38 1.86 -9.10
C ARG A 209 18.72 1.00 -7.90
N LEU A 210 18.22 1.41 -6.73
CA LEU A 210 18.37 0.73 -5.45
C LEU A 210 17.03 0.21 -4.93
N ALA A 211 15.95 0.96 -5.12
CA ALA A 211 14.60 0.53 -4.78
C ALA A 211 13.51 1.33 -5.50
N ASP A 212 12.26 0.88 -5.34
CA ASP A 212 11.05 1.54 -5.77
C ASP A 212 10.05 1.65 -4.61
N GLN A 213 8.91 2.30 -4.85
CA GLN A 213 7.88 2.53 -3.83
C GLN A 213 7.36 1.23 -3.21
N MET A 214 7.30 0.14 -3.97
CA MET A 214 6.86 -1.16 -3.45
C MET A 214 7.91 -1.79 -2.52
N ALA A 215 9.18 -1.47 -2.71
CA ALA A 215 10.26 -1.84 -1.79
C ALA A 215 10.37 -0.93 -0.57
N GLY A 216 9.48 0.05 -0.38
CA GLY A 216 9.52 0.93 0.79
C GLY A 216 10.47 2.12 0.63
N THR A 217 10.54 2.77 -0.54
CA THR A 217 11.27 4.04 -0.66
C THR A 217 10.59 5.14 0.16
N ILE A 218 11.37 6.16 0.53
CA ILE A 218 10.94 7.26 1.40
C ILE A 218 10.83 8.52 0.54
N MET A 219 9.65 9.15 0.57
CA MET A 219 9.44 10.52 0.13
C MET A 219 9.82 11.48 1.25
N GLU A 220 10.64 12.48 0.96
CA GLU A 220 11.10 13.46 1.96
C GLU A 220 10.70 14.90 1.58
N ASN A 221 10.33 15.67 2.60
CA ASN A 221 10.13 17.12 2.52
C ASN A 221 9.08 17.53 1.47
N VAL A 222 7.86 17.01 1.63
CA VAL A 222 6.71 17.36 0.77
C VAL A 222 5.66 18.09 1.58
N THR A 223 5.09 19.16 1.03
CA THR A 223 4.01 19.92 1.65
C THR A 223 2.80 19.96 0.73
N VAL A 224 1.61 19.67 1.26
CA VAL A 224 0.32 19.88 0.59
C VAL A 224 -0.49 20.86 1.44
N GLN A 225 -0.77 22.04 0.88
CA GLN A 225 -1.34 23.13 1.65
C GLN A 225 -2.35 23.97 0.90
N ASN A 226 -3.29 24.56 1.65
CA ASN A 226 -4.28 25.50 1.13
C ASN A 226 -5.12 24.95 -0.04
N CYS A 227 -5.16 23.63 -0.25
CA CYS A 227 -5.87 23.03 -1.37
C CYS A 227 -7.36 22.84 -1.04
N GLN A 228 -8.20 22.93 -2.06
CA GLN A 228 -9.64 22.68 -1.99
C GLN A 228 -10.00 21.50 -2.91
N ILE A 229 -10.50 20.42 -2.34
CA ILE A 229 -10.92 19.22 -3.05
C ILE A 229 -12.43 19.07 -2.91
N HIS A 230 -13.14 19.03 -4.04
CA HIS A 230 -14.60 18.97 -4.08
C HIS A 230 -15.10 17.87 -5.03
N ALA A 231 -15.54 16.76 -4.44
CA ALA A 231 -16.10 15.60 -5.14
C ALA A 231 -17.43 15.15 -4.51
N PRO A 232 -18.53 15.91 -4.71
CA PRO A 232 -19.78 15.65 -4.01
C PRO A 232 -20.51 14.41 -4.52
N ASN A 233 -20.14 13.88 -5.69
CA ASN A 233 -20.92 12.83 -6.36
C ASN A 233 -20.27 11.45 -6.35
N GLY A 234 -18.95 11.36 -6.17
CA GLY A 234 -18.18 10.12 -6.15
C GLY A 234 -17.21 10.03 -4.95
N PRO A 235 -16.75 8.81 -4.60
CA PRO A 235 -15.86 8.57 -3.47
C PRO A 235 -14.39 8.86 -3.80
N LEU A 236 -14.09 10.02 -4.39
CA LEU A 236 -12.71 10.46 -4.64
C LEU A 236 -11.93 10.48 -3.32
N GLN A 237 -10.71 9.95 -3.33
CA GLN A 237 -9.81 10.02 -2.19
C GLN A 237 -9.14 11.41 -2.19
N GLY A 238 -9.04 12.06 -1.03
CA GLY A 238 -8.52 13.43 -0.95
C GLY A 238 -7.00 13.49 -1.14
N ILE A 239 -6.26 13.23 -0.07
CA ILE A 239 -4.80 13.09 -0.11
C ILE A 239 -4.44 11.67 0.28
N PHE A 240 -3.80 10.94 -0.64
CA PHE A 240 -3.62 9.50 -0.54
C PHE A 240 -2.17 9.07 -0.74
N ALA A 241 -1.71 8.14 0.10
CA ALA A 241 -0.44 7.44 -0.07
C ALA A 241 -0.59 6.00 0.41
N SER A 242 -0.31 5.01 -0.44
CA SER A 242 -0.57 3.59 -0.14
C SER A 242 0.69 2.73 -0.05
N ASP A 243 1.73 3.10 -0.79
CA ASP A 243 3.00 2.37 -0.88
C ASP A 243 4.17 3.31 -0.57
N GLY A 244 5.27 2.74 -0.10
CA GLY A 244 6.42 3.48 0.39
C GLY A 244 6.18 4.15 1.75
N MET A 245 7.01 5.14 2.06
CA MET A 245 7.01 5.86 3.33
C MET A 245 7.17 7.36 3.11
N GLN A 246 6.78 8.18 4.08
CA GLN A 246 6.87 9.64 4.01
C GLN A 246 7.54 10.19 5.26
N ARG A 247 8.50 11.09 5.08
CA ARG A 247 9.20 11.79 6.16
C ARG A 247 9.14 13.28 5.90
N GLN A 248 9.01 14.08 6.96
CA GLN A 248 8.88 15.54 6.84
C GLN A 248 7.73 15.94 5.89
N LEU A 249 6.62 15.18 5.92
CA LEU A 249 5.41 15.47 5.16
C LEU A 249 4.54 16.46 5.93
N CYS A 250 4.16 17.57 5.31
CA CYS A 250 3.24 18.55 5.89
C CYS A 250 1.93 18.58 5.11
N ILE A 251 0.80 18.33 5.77
CA ILE A 251 -0.54 18.49 5.19
C ILE A 251 -1.30 19.52 6.02
N ARG A 252 -1.44 20.73 5.48
CA ARG A 252 -1.98 21.86 6.25
C ARG A 252 -3.04 22.68 5.56
N ASP A 253 -4.03 23.14 6.33
CA ASP A 253 -5.00 24.14 5.89
C ASP A 253 -5.76 23.76 4.59
N ASN A 254 -5.95 22.46 4.35
CA ASN A 254 -6.70 21.96 3.19
C ASN A 254 -8.18 21.82 3.52
N ARG A 255 -9.05 21.99 2.52
CA ARG A 255 -10.49 21.72 2.61
C ARG A 255 -10.87 20.58 1.69
N ILE A 256 -11.39 19.49 2.24
CA ILE A 256 -11.66 18.25 1.50
C ILE A 256 -13.13 17.86 1.68
N ALA A 257 -13.87 17.76 0.59
CA ALA A 257 -15.29 17.35 0.57
C ALA A 257 -15.49 16.25 -0.46
N THR A 258 -15.51 14.98 -0.03
CA THR A 258 -15.70 13.82 -0.91
C THR A 258 -16.72 12.85 -0.31
N LYS A 259 -17.36 12.00 -1.13
CA LYS A 259 -18.31 10.99 -0.61
C LYS A 259 -17.64 9.80 0.11
N GLY A 260 -16.34 9.58 -0.11
CA GLY A 260 -15.61 8.46 0.47
C GLY A 260 -15.01 8.78 1.84
N ALA A 261 -14.74 7.77 2.65
CA ALA A 261 -14.12 7.97 3.97
C ALA A 261 -12.63 8.37 3.91
N HIS A 262 -11.97 8.22 2.75
CA HIS A 262 -10.54 8.44 2.55
C HIS A 262 -10.20 9.91 2.24
N SER A 263 -10.50 10.83 3.17
CA SER A 263 -10.17 12.25 2.98
C SER A 263 -8.67 12.50 3.08
N ILE A 264 -8.01 11.98 4.12
CA ILE A 264 -6.55 11.88 4.20
C ILE A 264 -6.22 10.45 4.63
N SER A 265 -5.45 9.72 3.82
CA SER A 265 -5.11 8.33 4.09
C SER A 265 -3.67 8.07 3.67
N LEU A 266 -2.79 7.87 4.64
CA LEU A 266 -1.34 7.82 4.41
C LEU A 266 -0.74 6.54 5.01
N ALA A 267 -0.02 5.77 4.20
CA ALA A 267 0.73 4.60 4.64
C ALA A 267 2.20 4.95 4.84
N GLY A 268 2.79 4.58 5.98
CA GLY A 268 4.23 4.69 6.19
C GLY A 268 4.73 6.08 6.60
N VAL A 269 3.91 6.87 7.31
CA VAL A 269 4.31 8.20 7.80
C VAL A 269 5.31 8.06 8.95
N LEU A 270 6.52 8.58 8.75
CA LEU A 270 7.67 8.54 9.66
C LEU A 270 7.78 9.84 10.49
N ASP A 271 9.01 10.21 10.85
CA ASP A 271 9.37 11.38 11.65
C ASP A 271 9.21 12.73 10.91
N GLY A 272 9.00 13.79 11.70
CA GLY A 272 8.91 15.17 11.21
C GLY A 272 7.64 15.52 10.46
N CYS A 273 6.62 14.66 10.48
CA CYS A 273 5.38 14.86 9.72
C CYS A 273 4.33 15.67 10.52
N GLU A 274 3.58 16.51 9.80
CA GLU A 274 2.55 17.40 10.32
C GLU A 274 1.23 17.22 9.57
N ILE A 275 0.12 17.17 10.32
CA ILE A 275 -1.25 17.23 9.77
C ILE A 275 -2.05 18.23 10.61
N SER A 276 -2.21 19.45 10.11
CA SER A 276 -2.73 20.60 10.89
C SER A 276 -3.79 21.40 10.14
N GLY A 277 -4.80 21.93 10.85
CA GLY A 277 -5.70 22.95 10.30
C GLY A 277 -6.60 22.52 9.14
N ASN A 278 -6.64 21.23 8.80
CA ASN A 278 -7.45 20.74 7.68
C ASN A 278 -8.94 20.70 8.05
N VAL A 279 -9.81 21.01 7.10
CA VAL A 279 -11.28 20.92 7.23
C VAL A 279 -11.81 19.82 6.30
N LEU A 280 -12.27 18.73 6.91
CA LEU A 280 -12.88 17.61 6.20
C LEU A 280 -14.41 17.73 6.26
N GLN A 281 -15.05 17.99 5.13
CA GLN A 281 -16.47 18.24 5.04
C GLN A 281 -17.23 16.97 4.64
N GLU A 282 -18.20 16.59 5.47
CA GLU A 282 -19.15 15.52 5.17
C GLU A 282 -20.03 15.91 3.99
N VAL A 283 -20.20 14.97 3.06
CA VAL A 283 -21.08 15.11 1.91
C VAL A 283 -22.36 14.30 2.15
N ALA A 284 -23.51 14.84 1.77
CA ALA A 284 -24.79 14.15 1.92
C ALA A 284 -24.78 12.77 1.23
N GLY A 285 -25.17 11.73 1.97
CA GLY A 285 -25.15 10.35 1.49
C GLY A 285 -23.76 9.73 1.34
N GLY A 286 -22.69 10.42 1.76
CA GLY A 286 -21.33 9.90 1.83
C GLY A 286 -20.98 9.29 3.18
N GLU A 287 -19.77 8.75 3.27
CA GLU A 287 -19.20 8.30 4.53
C GLU A 287 -18.66 9.47 5.36
N LEU A 288 -18.53 9.27 6.67
CA LEU A 288 -17.91 10.26 7.55
C LEU A 288 -16.42 10.40 7.18
N PRO A 289 -15.93 11.62 6.85
CA PRO A 289 -14.55 11.85 6.48
C PRO A 289 -13.58 11.58 7.65
N LYS A 290 -12.40 11.04 7.34
CA LYS A 290 -11.40 10.63 8.33
C LYS A 290 -9.97 10.97 7.89
N VAL A 291 -9.09 11.10 8.88
CA VAL A 291 -7.64 11.01 8.71
C VAL A 291 -7.19 9.64 9.19
N ASN A 292 -6.64 8.81 8.30
CA ASN A 292 -6.16 7.47 8.62
C ASN A 292 -4.66 7.36 8.34
N LEU A 293 -3.91 6.84 9.31
CA LEU A 293 -2.50 6.52 9.12
C LEU A 293 -2.32 5.01 9.18
N TYR A 294 -1.73 4.44 8.15
CA TYR A 294 -1.51 3.00 7.98
C TYR A 294 -0.02 2.66 8.09
N PRO A 295 0.33 1.42 8.46
CA PRO A 295 1.72 0.97 8.39
C PRO A 295 2.23 1.06 6.95
N ALA A 296 3.54 1.25 6.79
CA ALA A 296 4.21 1.05 5.51
C ALA A 296 4.00 -0.39 5.03
N ARG A 297 3.88 -0.56 3.71
CA ARG A 297 3.67 -1.87 3.07
C ARG A 297 4.83 -2.21 2.16
N ILE A 298 5.19 -3.50 2.11
CA ILE A 298 6.22 -4.02 1.22
C ILE A 298 5.60 -4.99 0.20
N GLY A 299 5.92 -4.79 -1.08
CA GLY A 299 5.61 -5.69 -2.20
C GLY A 299 4.16 -5.66 -2.71
N GLY A 300 3.24 -4.88 -2.14
CA GLY A 300 1.83 -4.86 -2.58
C GLY A 300 1.13 -6.22 -2.44
N ASN A 301 0.05 -6.47 -3.20
CA ASN A 301 -0.64 -7.78 -3.28
C ASN A 301 -0.91 -8.11 -4.76
N ILE A 302 -0.02 -8.86 -5.41
CA ILE A 302 -0.07 -9.08 -6.86
C ILE A 302 -0.97 -10.27 -7.23
N ALA A 303 -1.12 -11.28 -6.36
CA ALA A 303 -1.99 -12.43 -6.64
C ALA A 303 -2.30 -13.25 -5.38
N ASP A 304 -3.03 -12.64 -4.42
CA ASP A 304 -3.36 -13.28 -3.14
C ASP A 304 -2.12 -13.86 -2.43
N ASP A 305 -1.01 -13.14 -2.50
CA ASP A 305 0.28 -13.51 -1.89
C ASP A 305 0.53 -12.79 -0.57
N GLY A 306 -0.50 -12.06 -0.10
CA GLY A 306 -0.52 -11.39 1.19
C GLY A 306 0.14 -10.02 1.18
N VAL A 307 -0.02 -9.29 2.28
CA VAL A 307 0.49 -7.93 2.46
C VAL A 307 1.45 -7.90 3.64
N VAL A 308 2.68 -7.44 3.43
CA VAL A 308 3.64 -7.25 4.52
C VAL A 308 3.51 -5.83 5.05
N CYS A 309 3.11 -5.68 6.31
CA CYS A 309 2.97 -4.41 7.02
C CYS A 309 4.15 -4.21 7.98
N ILE A 310 4.86 -3.09 7.86
CA ILE A 310 5.91 -2.71 8.80
C ILE A 310 5.25 -2.01 9.99
N LEU A 311 5.32 -2.62 11.16
CA LEU A 311 4.68 -2.13 12.40
C LEU A 311 5.66 -1.42 13.34
N GLY A 312 6.96 -1.61 13.12
CA GLY A 312 8.02 -0.94 13.86
C GLY A 312 9.39 -1.22 13.25
N PHE A 313 10.33 -0.32 13.51
CA PHE A 313 11.69 -0.35 12.97
C PHE A 313 12.69 -0.69 14.07
N ALA A 314 13.73 -1.44 13.73
CA ALA A 314 14.87 -1.67 14.61
C ALA A 314 15.84 -0.49 14.56
N ASN A 315 16.57 -0.28 15.65
CA ASN A 315 17.72 0.62 15.63
C ASN A 315 18.90 -0.04 14.92
N GLU A 316 19.38 0.56 13.84
CA GLU A 316 20.55 0.09 13.09
C GLU A 316 21.75 1.01 13.34
N PRO A 317 22.83 0.53 13.99
CA PRO A 317 23.98 1.36 14.31
C PRO A 317 24.57 2.05 13.07
N LYS A 318 24.90 3.33 13.21
CA LYS A 318 25.48 4.19 12.14
C LYS A 318 24.53 4.46 10.95
N GLN A 319 23.27 4.06 11.04
CA GLN A 319 22.26 4.40 10.06
C GLN A 319 21.30 5.47 10.59
N ARG A 320 20.61 6.16 9.68
CA ARG A 320 19.54 7.10 10.07
C ARG A 320 18.40 6.31 10.68
N THR A 321 17.96 6.71 11.88
CA THR A 321 16.83 6.09 12.57
C THR A 321 15.54 6.30 11.77
N LEU A 322 14.70 5.26 11.72
CA LEU A 322 13.33 5.33 11.24
C LEU A 322 12.42 5.03 12.44
N ASP A 323 11.34 5.80 12.61
CA ASP A 323 10.29 5.50 13.56
C ASP A 323 8.96 6.10 13.11
N TYR A 324 7.86 5.49 13.54
CA TYR A 324 6.53 6.09 13.50
C TYR A 324 6.39 7.08 14.65
N ALA A 325 7.08 8.22 14.52
CA ALA A 325 7.03 9.31 15.49
C ALA A 325 5.61 9.91 15.59
N PRO A 326 5.26 10.56 16.70
CA PRO A 326 4.01 11.31 16.83
C PRO A 326 3.85 12.33 15.69
N ILE A 327 2.62 12.47 15.21
CA ILE A 327 2.28 13.50 14.21
C ILE A 327 2.17 14.85 14.90
N ILE A 328 2.80 15.86 14.29
CA ILE A 328 2.68 17.24 14.74
C ILE A 328 1.28 17.75 14.35
N VAL A 329 0.59 18.37 15.30
CA VAL A 329 -0.70 19.05 15.09
C VAL A 329 -0.61 20.42 15.75
N GLN A 330 -0.28 21.44 14.95
CA GLN A 330 -0.16 22.83 15.42
C GLN A 330 -1.53 23.50 15.55
N SER A 331 -2.44 23.15 14.63
CA SER A 331 -3.83 23.61 14.59
C SER A 331 -4.75 22.40 14.50
N PRO A 332 -5.84 22.31 15.27
CA PRO A 332 -6.76 21.17 15.22
C PRO A 332 -7.35 20.97 13.82
N ASN A 333 -7.34 19.74 13.35
CA ASN A 333 -8.11 19.36 12.17
C ASN A 333 -9.60 19.29 12.53
N GLN A 334 -10.49 19.56 11.57
CA GLN A 334 -11.93 19.64 11.82
C GLN A 334 -12.72 18.75 10.85
N VAL A 335 -13.76 18.09 11.36
CA VAL A 335 -14.85 17.52 10.57
C VAL A 335 -16.01 18.50 10.58
N LYS A 336 -16.43 18.96 9.41
CA LYS A 336 -17.66 19.74 9.22
C LYS A 336 -18.78 18.83 8.73
N ARG A 337 -19.80 18.63 9.54
CA ARG A 337 -20.96 17.77 9.25
C ARG A 337 -21.92 18.47 8.28
N VAL A 338 -22.86 17.70 7.70
CA VAL A 338 -23.87 18.23 6.76
C VAL A 338 -24.77 19.29 7.41
N ASP A 339 -25.05 19.16 8.70
CA ASP A 339 -25.84 20.14 9.49
C ASP A 339 -25.06 21.42 9.85
N GLY A 340 -23.81 21.54 9.40
CA GLY A 340 -22.93 22.66 9.67
C GLY A 340 -22.16 22.58 10.98
N THR A 341 -22.42 21.58 11.83
CA THR A 341 -21.66 21.36 13.07
C THR A 341 -20.20 21.04 12.76
N GLN A 342 -19.30 21.52 13.60
CA GLN A 342 -17.87 21.27 13.48
C GLN A 342 -17.36 20.58 14.73
N THR A 343 -16.58 19.53 14.52
CA THR A 343 -15.94 18.74 15.58
C THR A 343 -14.48 18.50 15.21
N GLU A 344 -13.63 18.22 16.18
CA GLU A 344 -12.23 17.89 15.90
C GLU A 344 -12.13 16.57 15.12
N ALA A 345 -11.38 16.59 14.01
CA ALA A 345 -11.06 15.40 13.23
C ALA A 345 -9.92 14.63 13.91
N ARG A 346 -10.26 13.51 14.55
CA ARG A 346 -9.25 12.62 15.15
C ARG A 346 -8.40 11.95 14.07
N ILE A 347 -7.10 11.90 14.31
CA ILE A 347 -6.16 11.10 13.52
C ILE A 347 -6.27 9.65 14.00
N ASN A 348 -6.76 8.77 13.13
CA ASN A 348 -6.80 7.34 13.38
C ASN A 348 -5.43 6.74 13.06
N ASP A 349 -4.55 6.71 14.06
CA ASP A 349 -3.20 6.18 13.90
C ASP A 349 -3.18 4.65 14.07
N MET A 350 -3.07 3.94 12.95
CA MET A 350 -2.98 2.48 12.87
C MET A 350 -1.58 2.00 12.47
N ARG A 351 -0.56 2.89 12.43
CA ARG A 351 0.78 2.58 11.91
C ARG A 351 1.47 1.40 12.61
N ARG A 352 1.10 1.11 13.86
CA ARG A 352 1.67 0.02 14.68
C ARG A 352 0.77 -1.22 14.76
N SER A 353 -0.19 -1.36 13.85
CA SER A 353 -1.13 -2.49 13.80
C SER A 353 -1.43 -2.91 12.36
N ILE A 354 -1.76 -4.18 12.15
CA ILE A 354 -2.28 -4.65 10.86
C ILE A 354 -3.71 -4.06 10.71
N PRO A 355 -3.99 -3.29 9.65
CA PRO A 355 -5.33 -2.74 9.41
C PRO A 355 -6.37 -3.85 9.27
N GLU A 356 -7.60 -3.62 9.74
CA GLU A 356 -8.68 -4.62 9.77
C GLU A 356 -8.91 -5.30 8.41
N GLY A 357 -8.91 -4.52 7.32
CA GLY A 357 -9.04 -5.03 5.95
C GLY A 357 -7.91 -5.98 5.52
N PHE A 358 -6.73 -5.85 6.12
CA PHE A 358 -5.58 -6.71 5.85
C PHE A 358 -5.42 -7.85 6.86
N MET A 359 -6.16 -7.88 7.96
CA MET A 359 -6.03 -8.93 9.00
C MET A 359 -6.15 -10.35 8.43
N ARG A 360 -6.92 -10.53 7.35
CA ARG A 360 -7.14 -11.84 6.70
C ARG A 360 -6.01 -12.29 5.77
N LEU A 361 -5.07 -11.42 5.42
CA LEU A 361 -4.02 -11.68 4.43
C LEU A 361 -2.69 -10.99 4.74
N GLY A 362 -2.58 -10.32 5.89
CA GLY A 362 -1.45 -9.49 6.27
C GLY A 362 -0.46 -10.21 7.18
N ILE A 363 0.81 -9.82 7.10
CA ILE A 363 1.87 -10.14 8.05
C ILE A 363 2.32 -8.83 8.69
N GLY A 364 2.42 -8.79 10.01
CA GLY A 364 3.00 -7.67 10.74
C GLY A 364 4.49 -7.92 11.00
N LEU A 365 5.35 -6.95 10.72
CA LEU A 365 6.78 -6.99 11.01
C LEU A 365 7.14 -5.94 12.07
N THR A 366 7.77 -6.37 13.15
CA THR A 366 8.36 -5.50 14.18
C THR A 366 9.88 -5.58 14.12
N GLU A 367 10.59 -4.62 14.73
CA GLU A 367 12.06 -4.58 14.69
C GLU A 367 12.62 -4.69 13.26
N PHE A 368 11.96 -4.05 12.30
CA PHE A 368 12.36 -4.11 10.89
C PHE A 368 13.66 -3.32 10.66
N ARG A 369 14.68 -4.02 10.16
CA ARG A 369 16.00 -3.47 9.82
C ARG A 369 15.99 -2.95 8.39
N TYR A 370 15.39 -1.78 8.20
CA TYR A 370 15.16 -1.17 6.88
C TYR A 370 16.42 -1.10 6.01
N HIS A 371 17.54 -0.63 6.55
CA HIS A 371 18.77 -0.42 5.77
C HIS A 371 19.44 -1.74 5.40
N ALA A 372 19.47 -2.72 6.31
CA ALA A 372 19.94 -4.08 6.00
C ALA A 372 19.07 -4.75 4.93
N TYR A 373 17.74 -4.64 5.04
CA TYR A 373 16.80 -5.12 4.05
C TYR A 373 17.05 -4.50 2.67
N LEU A 374 17.16 -3.17 2.61
CA LEU A 374 17.36 -2.42 1.37
C LEU A 374 18.71 -2.76 0.73
N ALA A 375 19.76 -2.95 1.54
CA ALA A 375 21.06 -3.41 1.08
C ALA A 375 20.95 -4.79 0.40
N SER A 376 20.27 -5.77 1.03
CA SER A 376 20.04 -7.07 0.40
C SER A 376 19.23 -6.97 -0.89
N TYR A 377 18.11 -6.24 -0.89
CA TYR A 377 17.24 -6.14 -2.06
C TYR A 377 17.93 -5.46 -3.25
N SER A 378 18.69 -4.39 -3.00
CA SER A 378 19.35 -3.61 -4.05
C SER A 378 20.59 -4.30 -4.65
N SER A 379 21.23 -5.23 -3.91
CA SER A 379 22.47 -5.86 -4.34
C SER A 379 22.31 -7.26 -4.94
N LEU A 380 21.32 -8.04 -4.47
CA LEU A 380 21.19 -9.43 -4.89
C LEU A 380 20.70 -9.52 -6.34
N THR A 381 21.34 -10.40 -7.12
CA THR A 381 20.73 -10.94 -8.36
C THR A 381 19.72 -12.03 -8.04
N LEU A 382 18.88 -12.39 -9.00
CA LEU A 382 17.94 -13.50 -8.82
C LEU A 382 18.68 -14.80 -8.44
N GLY A 383 19.83 -15.07 -9.05
CA GLY A 383 20.64 -16.25 -8.73
C GLY A 383 21.29 -16.17 -7.35
N LEU A 384 21.76 -14.99 -6.92
CA LEU A 384 22.26 -14.79 -5.56
C LEU A 384 21.12 -14.89 -4.53
N TYR A 385 19.93 -14.38 -4.82
CA TYR A 385 18.75 -14.53 -3.97
C TYR A 385 18.40 -16.00 -3.74
N ARG A 386 18.49 -16.86 -4.76
CA ARG A 386 18.27 -18.32 -4.60
C ARG A 386 19.26 -18.97 -3.63
N GLN A 387 20.49 -18.48 -3.57
CA GLN A 387 21.50 -18.96 -2.63
C GLN A 387 21.27 -18.38 -1.23
N PHE A 388 20.86 -17.12 -1.16
CA PHE A 388 20.63 -16.38 0.08
C PHE A 388 19.37 -16.85 0.83
N ASP A 389 18.26 -17.08 0.11
CA ASP A 389 17.00 -17.62 0.64
C ASP A 389 16.50 -18.81 -0.22
N PRO A 390 17.11 -20.00 -0.07
CA PRO A 390 16.71 -21.18 -0.82
C PRO A 390 15.24 -21.58 -0.58
N PHE A 391 14.74 -21.35 0.64
CA PHE A 391 13.34 -21.57 0.98
C PHE A 391 12.43 -20.63 0.18
N GLY A 392 12.67 -19.32 0.25
CA GLY A 392 11.89 -18.32 -0.47
C GLY A 392 11.94 -18.51 -1.99
N ALA A 393 13.09 -18.90 -2.55
CA ALA A 393 13.19 -19.22 -3.97
C ALA A 393 12.33 -20.42 -4.38
N LYS A 394 12.30 -21.48 -3.57
CA LYS A 394 11.43 -22.63 -3.81
C LYS A 394 9.95 -22.26 -3.69
N GLN A 395 9.61 -21.44 -2.69
CA GLN A 395 8.22 -20.98 -2.49
C GLN A 395 7.75 -20.02 -3.58
N LEU A 396 8.63 -19.16 -4.10
CA LEU A 396 8.33 -18.29 -5.24
C LEU A 396 7.89 -19.12 -6.46
N GLU A 397 8.64 -20.18 -6.78
CA GLU A 397 8.29 -21.06 -7.90
C GLU A 397 6.96 -21.78 -7.66
N LEU A 398 6.77 -22.34 -6.46
CA LEU A 398 5.52 -23.02 -6.10
C LEU A 398 4.31 -22.08 -6.12
N TRP A 399 4.48 -20.85 -5.62
CA TRP A 399 3.46 -19.82 -5.63
C TRP A 399 3.06 -19.44 -7.06
N LEU A 400 4.05 -19.16 -7.93
CA LEU A 400 3.79 -18.83 -9.33
C LEU A 400 3.09 -19.98 -10.05
N GLN A 401 3.54 -21.22 -9.88
CA GLN A 401 2.88 -22.40 -10.46
C GLN A 401 1.42 -22.51 -10.00
N THR A 402 1.19 -22.40 -8.70
CA THR A 402 -0.15 -22.50 -8.10
C THR A 402 -1.06 -21.40 -8.62
N ARG A 403 -0.61 -20.14 -8.62
CA ARG A 403 -1.43 -18.99 -9.04
C ARG A 403 -1.67 -18.94 -10.53
N VAL A 404 -0.69 -19.31 -11.36
CA VAL A 404 -0.89 -19.46 -12.81
C VAL A 404 -1.97 -20.50 -13.09
N GLN A 405 -1.91 -21.66 -12.42
CA GLN A 405 -2.91 -22.70 -12.57
C GLN A 405 -4.30 -22.20 -12.15
N GLU A 406 -4.43 -21.66 -10.93
CA GLU A 406 -5.70 -21.13 -10.42
C GLU A 406 -6.27 -20.04 -11.34
N PHE A 407 -5.45 -19.09 -11.78
CA PHE A 407 -5.93 -17.96 -12.59
C PHE A 407 -6.25 -18.35 -14.04
N THR A 408 -5.73 -19.48 -14.52
CA THR A 408 -6.02 -19.98 -15.88
C THR A 408 -7.18 -20.97 -15.89
N GLN A 409 -7.22 -21.88 -14.91
CA GLN A 409 -8.20 -22.99 -14.86
C GLN A 409 -9.40 -22.70 -13.95
N GLY A 410 -9.33 -21.62 -13.17
CA GLY A 410 -10.29 -21.33 -12.11
C GLY A 410 -9.96 -22.06 -10.80
N ARG A 411 -10.73 -21.73 -9.76
CA ARG A 411 -10.66 -22.39 -8.45
C ARG A 411 -11.91 -23.25 -8.24
N PRO A 412 -11.83 -24.33 -7.44
CA PRO A 412 -13.01 -25.09 -7.05
C PRO A 412 -14.08 -24.22 -6.36
N ASP A 413 -15.34 -24.67 -6.43
CA ASP A 413 -16.44 -24.03 -5.71
C ASP A 413 -16.16 -23.95 -4.21
N ASN A 414 -16.46 -22.80 -3.60
CA ASN A 414 -16.19 -22.49 -2.19
C ASN A 414 -14.70 -22.48 -1.78
N HIS A 415 -13.77 -22.35 -2.73
CA HIS A 415 -12.36 -22.14 -2.39
C HIS A 415 -12.18 -20.94 -1.43
N PRO A 416 -11.35 -21.02 -0.36
CA PRO A 416 -11.28 -19.96 0.65
C PRO A 416 -10.82 -18.57 0.14
N LEU A 417 -10.10 -18.55 -0.98
CA LEU A 417 -9.70 -17.30 -1.67
C LEU A 417 -10.78 -16.75 -2.61
N GLY A 418 -11.91 -17.42 -2.75
CA GLY A 418 -12.99 -17.06 -3.68
C GLY A 418 -12.72 -17.51 -5.12
N ALA A 419 -13.72 -17.31 -5.97
CA ALA A 419 -13.63 -17.56 -7.41
C ALA A 419 -12.64 -16.59 -8.08
N VAL A 420 -12.12 -16.99 -9.24
CA VAL A 420 -11.19 -16.17 -10.02
C VAL A 420 -11.96 -15.23 -10.94
N GLY A 421 -11.74 -13.93 -10.79
CA GLY A 421 -12.33 -12.90 -11.65
C GLY A 421 -11.50 -12.59 -12.91
N THR A 422 -12.07 -11.82 -13.84
CA THR A 422 -11.42 -11.42 -15.12
C THR A 422 -10.10 -10.68 -14.91
N GLU A 423 -10.03 -9.82 -13.89
CA GLU A 423 -8.80 -9.10 -13.54
C GLU A 423 -7.68 -10.08 -13.15
N GLN A 424 -8.00 -11.07 -12.31
CA GLN A 424 -7.06 -12.10 -11.89
C GLN A 424 -6.61 -12.96 -13.08
N GLN A 425 -7.50 -13.33 -13.99
CA GLN A 425 -7.14 -14.02 -15.24
C GLN A 425 -6.13 -13.21 -16.06
N THR A 426 -6.39 -11.90 -16.21
CA THR A 426 -5.49 -10.97 -16.92
C THR A 426 -4.12 -10.87 -16.25
N ILE A 427 -4.09 -10.81 -14.91
CA ILE A 427 -2.85 -10.81 -14.13
C ILE A 427 -2.08 -12.12 -14.34
N GLY A 428 -2.79 -13.25 -14.33
CA GLY A 428 -2.24 -14.58 -14.58
C GLY A 428 -1.52 -14.67 -15.92
N GLU A 429 -2.18 -14.22 -16.99
CA GLU A 429 -1.65 -14.24 -18.35
C GLU A 429 -0.50 -13.24 -18.55
N LYS A 430 -0.70 -11.97 -18.17
CA LYS A 430 0.23 -10.89 -18.51
C LYS A 430 1.46 -10.82 -17.59
N PHE A 431 1.34 -11.23 -16.33
CA PHE A 431 2.41 -11.04 -15.34
C PHE A 431 2.93 -12.36 -14.76
N LEU A 432 2.04 -13.26 -14.30
CA LEU A 432 2.47 -14.47 -13.59
C LEU A 432 3.09 -15.51 -14.52
N GLN A 433 2.49 -15.77 -15.69
CA GLN A 433 3.00 -16.73 -16.66
C GLN A 433 4.40 -16.36 -17.19
N PRO A 434 4.67 -15.10 -17.62
CA PRO A 434 6.02 -14.69 -18.01
C PRO A 434 7.05 -14.83 -16.89
N ALA A 435 6.68 -14.43 -15.66
CA ALA A 435 7.55 -14.58 -14.49
C ALA A 435 7.91 -16.05 -14.23
N LEU A 436 6.93 -16.97 -14.30
CA LEU A 436 7.17 -18.39 -14.13
C LEU A 436 8.11 -18.96 -15.19
N LYS A 437 7.90 -18.60 -16.47
CA LYS A 437 8.77 -19.04 -17.57
C LYS A 437 10.22 -18.63 -17.36
N VAL A 438 10.46 -17.38 -16.97
CA VAL A 438 11.83 -16.88 -16.70
C VAL A 438 12.46 -17.57 -15.50
N LEU A 439 11.68 -17.83 -14.45
CA LEU A 439 12.16 -18.54 -13.27
C LEU A 439 12.57 -19.98 -13.59
N GLN A 440 11.77 -20.71 -14.38
CA GLN A 440 12.03 -22.09 -14.79
C GLN A 440 13.18 -22.20 -15.79
N ALA A 441 13.26 -21.26 -16.76
CA ALA A 441 14.33 -21.20 -17.74
C ALA A 441 15.66 -20.71 -17.14
N ARG A 442 15.64 -20.15 -15.93
CA ARG A 442 16.80 -19.53 -15.26
C ARG A 442 17.47 -18.45 -16.12
N SER A 443 16.69 -17.78 -16.96
CA SER A 443 17.21 -16.81 -17.95
C SER A 443 17.55 -15.44 -17.35
N ALA A 444 17.14 -15.17 -16.11
CA ALA A 444 17.34 -13.88 -15.43
C ALA A 444 18.24 -13.97 -14.17
N GLU A 445 18.98 -15.07 -13.97
CA GLU A 445 19.76 -15.32 -12.73
C GLU A 445 20.83 -14.24 -12.46
N ASN A 446 21.37 -13.60 -13.50
CA ASN A 446 22.40 -12.57 -13.37
C ASN A 446 21.82 -11.14 -13.26
N ILE A 447 20.50 -10.98 -13.28
CA ILE A 447 19.84 -9.67 -13.19
C ILE A 447 19.57 -9.37 -11.71
N ARG A 448 19.88 -8.14 -11.26
CA ARG A 448 19.58 -7.67 -9.90
C ARG A 448 18.08 -7.69 -9.65
N LEU A 449 17.64 -8.05 -8.43
CA LEU A 449 16.22 -8.10 -8.08
C LEU A 449 15.51 -6.78 -8.41
N VAL A 450 16.15 -5.65 -8.10
CA VAL A 450 15.63 -4.29 -8.38
C VAL A 450 15.50 -3.95 -9.88
N ASP A 451 16.26 -4.62 -10.74
CA ASP A 451 16.29 -4.38 -12.19
C ASP A 451 15.47 -5.40 -12.99
N LEU A 452 14.91 -6.44 -12.36
CA LEU A 452 14.11 -7.46 -13.05
C LEU A 452 12.81 -6.87 -13.58
N ASP A 453 12.47 -7.04 -14.86
CA ASP A 453 11.19 -6.56 -15.42
C ASP A 453 9.94 -7.30 -14.87
N HIS A 454 10.14 -8.42 -14.18
CA HIS A 454 9.07 -9.27 -13.66
C HIS A 454 8.63 -8.86 -12.25
N SER A 455 7.63 -7.96 -12.18
CA SER A 455 7.08 -7.47 -10.90
C SER A 455 6.63 -8.56 -9.91
N PRO A 456 6.08 -9.73 -10.30
CA PRO A 456 5.74 -10.79 -9.35
C PRO A 456 6.96 -11.34 -8.61
N ILE A 457 8.09 -11.50 -9.31
CA ILE A 457 9.36 -11.97 -8.72
C ILE A 457 9.91 -10.90 -7.77
N ARG A 458 9.93 -9.64 -8.21
CA ARG A 458 10.40 -8.52 -7.37
C ARG A 458 9.59 -8.41 -6.09
N SER A 459 8.26 -8.35 -6.20
CA SER A 459 7.34 -8.24 -5.07
C SER A 459 7.52 -9.38 -4.05
N PHE A 460 7.56 -10.62 -4.51
CA PHE A 460 7.74 -11.77 -3.62
C PHE A 460 9.10 -11.74 -2.91
N ALA A 461 10.17 -11.43 -3.64
CA ALA A 461 11.51 -11.33 -3.07
C ALA A 461 11.62 -10.18 -2.06
N MET A 462 11.01 -9.01 -2.32
CA MET A 462 10.92 -7.91 -1.36
C MET A 462 10.27 -8.38 -0.05
N LYS A 463 9.14 -9.08 -0.12
CA LYS A 463 8.41 -9.58 1.06
C LYS A 463 9.24 -10.58 1.87
N ARG A 464 9.88 -11.54 1.19
CA ARG A 464 10.75 -12.54 1.84
C ARG A 464 11.95 -11.89 2.51
N LEU A 465 12.66 -11.01 1.81
CA LEU A 465 13.78 -10.27 2.40
C LEU A 465 13.33 -9.40 3.57
N ALA A 466 12.16 -8.75 3.49
CA ALA A 466 11.63 -7.98 4.60
C ALA A 466 11.35 -8.86 5.83
N ILE A 467 10.76 -10.04 5.64
CA ILE A 467 10.54 -11.03 6.71
C ILE A 467 11.85 -11.49 7.34
N MET A 468 12.90 -11.72 6.54
CA MET A 468 14.22 -12.14 7.04
C MET A 468 14.95 -11.06 7.86
N HIS A 469 14.67 -9.79 7.57
CA HIS A 469 15.27 -8.63 8.23
C HIS A 469 14.38 -8.00 9.30
N ALA A 470 13.40 -8.75 9.82
CA ALA A 470 12.50 -8.32 10.86
C ALA A 470 12.13 -9.44 11.82
N GLN A 471 11.43 -9.09 12.89
CA GLN A 471 10.66 -10.03 13.69
C GLN A 471 9.24 -10.09 13.16
N VAL A 472 8.79 -11.26 12.71
CA VAL A 472 7.37 -11.49 12.40
C VAL A 472 6.58 -11.39 13.70
N GLN A 473 5.64 -10.44 13.76
CA GLN A 473 4.71 -10.35 14.87
C GLN A 473 4.01 -11.70 15.02
N PRO A 474 3.87 -12.23 16.26
CA PRO A 474 3.04 -13.40 16.50
C PRO A 474 1.71 -13.24 15.76
N LEU A 475 1.38 -14.19 14.90
CA LEU A 475 0.16 -14.15 14.09
C LEU A 475 -1.01 -14.62 14.96
N VAL A 476 -1.19 -13.96 16.11
CA VAL A 476 -2.01 -14.47 17.22
C VAL A 476 -3.48 -14.61 16.75
N ASP A 477 -3.95 -13.80 15.80
CA ASP A 477 -5.29 -13.95 15.19
C ASP A 477 -5.45 -15.18 14.26
N LEU A 478 -4.41 -16.02 14.11
CA LEU A 478 -4.49 -17.32 13.43
C LEU A 478 -5.10 -18.43 14.30
N GLY A 479 -5.40 -18.20 15.58
CA GLY A 479 -6.17 -19.16 16.40
C GLY A 479 -7.65 -19.28 16.03
N LEU A 480 -7.96 -19.08 14.74
CA LEU A 480 -9.28 -19.14 14.12
C LEU A 480 -9.33 -20.09 12.90
N ALA A 481 -8.26 -20.86 12.64
CA ALA A 481 -8.15 -21.72 11.46
C ALA A 481 -8.45 -20.98 10.14
N ASN A 482 -8.02 -19.72 10.01
CA ASN A 482 -8.29 -18.86 8.85
C ASN A 482 -7.58 -19.40 7.60
N GLN A 483 -8.22 -20.35 6.93
CA GLN A 483 -7.73 -21.03 5.72
C GLN A 483 -7.34 -20.04 4.63
N ARG A 484 -8.04 -18.90 4.53
CA ARG A 484 -7.69 -17.86 3.56
C ARG A 484 -6.31 -17.25 3.86
N ARG A 485 -6.06 -16.90 5.12
CA ARG A 485 -4.77 -16.35 5.56
C ARG A 485 -3.65 -17.38 5.41
N GLU A 486 -3.92 -18.64 5.75
CA GLU A 486 -2.97 -19.74 5.54
C GLU A 486 -2.63 -19.92 4.05
N LEU A 487 -3.62 -20.02 3.18
CA LEU A 487 -3.41 -20.19 1.73
C LEU A 487 -2.71 -19.00 1.06
N ALA A 488 -2.86 -17.79 1.60
CA ALA A 488 -2.17 -16.60 1.13
C ALA A 488 -0.71 -16.56 1.63
N LEU A 489 -0.48 -16.85 2.92
CA LEU A 489 0.80 -16.61 3.58
C LEU A 489 1.74 -17.82 3.60
N LYS A 490 1.27 -19.04 3.30
CA LYS A 490 2.07 -20.28 3.34
C LYS A 490 3.34 -20.24 2.48
N PHE A 491 3.36 -19.38 1.46
CA PHE A 491 4.53 -19.22 0.59
C PHE A 491 5.57 -18.26 1.17
N LEU A 492 5.16 -17.31 2.03
CA LEU A 492 6.05 -16.30 2.60
C LEU A 492 6.65 -16.74 3.94
N LEU A 493 5.97 -17.60 4.69
CA LEU A 493 6.33 -17.98 6.04
C LEU A 493 6.96 -19.38 6.10
N GLU A 494 8.06 -19.51 6.83
CA GLU A 494 8.67 -20.81 7.14
C GLU A 494 7.78 -21.63 8.07
N PRO A 495 7.78 -22.99 8.02
CA PRO A 495 6.84 -23.82 8.78
C PRO A 495 6.76 -23.57 10.29
N GLN A 496 7.85 -23.07 10.91
CA GLN A 496 7.89 -22.74 12.33
C GLN A 496 7.18 -21.41 12.66
N GLN A 497 7.04 -20.50 11.69
CA GLN A 497 6.48 -19.16 11.91
C GLN A 497 4.94 -19.17 12.06
N PRO A 498 4.16 -19.94 11.28
CA PRO A 498 2.73 -20.13 11.52
C PRO A 498 2.43 -20.89 12.81
N SER A 499 3.32 -21.79 13.24
CA SER A 499 3.14 -22.65 14.42
C SER A 499 3.58 -21.99 15.74
N ASN A 500 4.16 -20.79 15.70
CA ASN A 500 4.36 -19.92 16.86
C ASN A 500 3.02 -19.33 17.36
N LEU A 501 2.09 -20.22 17.75
CA LEU A 501 0.93 -19.91 18.57
C LEU A 501 1.44 -19.58 19.97
N VAL A 502 1.85 -18.33 20.19
CA VAL A 502 2.21 -17.86 21.53
C VAL A 502 0.97 -17.99 22.42
N LYS A 503 0.99 -18.96 23.35
CA LYS A 503 -0.07 -19.25 24.34
C LYS A 503 -0.18 -18.15 25.41
N THR A 504 -0.52 -16.94 25.03
CA THR A 504 -0.70 -15.79 25.95
C THR A 504 -2.09 -15.17 25.86
N ALA A 505 -3.07 -15.89 25.31
CA ALA A 505 -4.45 -15.45 25.33
C ALA A 505 -5.16 -15.87 26.62
N TYR A 506 -6.14 -15.07 27.00
CA TYR A 506 -6.96 -15.25 28.18
C TYR A 506 -8.44 -15.23 27.78
N PHE A 507 -9.25 -15.99 28.48
CA PHE A 507 -10.69 -15.87 28.39
C PHE A 507 -11.23 -15.60 29.77
N ASP A 508 -11.69 -14.36 29.99
CA ASP A 508 -12.36 -13.95 31.21
C ASP A 508 -13.82 -13.63 30.91
N ALA A 509 -14.73 -14.30 31.60
CA ALA A 509 -16.16 -14.09 31.47
C ALA A 509 -16.85 -14.08 32.83
N ARG A 510 -17.93 -13.31 32.94
CA ARG A 510 -18.86 -13.41 34.06
C ARG A 510 -20.18 -13.96 33.56
N VAL A 511 -20.60 -15.05 34.19
CA VAL A 511 -21.79 -15.80 33.85
C VAL A 511 -22.89 -15.46 34.85
N LEU A 512 -24.06 -15.11 34.33
CA LEU A 512 -25.21 -14.71 35.12
C LEU A 512 -26.41 -15.58 34.79
N VAL A 513 -27.27 -15.83 35.77
CA VAL A 513 -28.57 -16.48 35.55
C VAL A 513 -29.51 -15.48 34.89
N ALA A 514 -30.00 -15.82 33.72
CA ALA A 514 -30.84 -14.94 32.92
C ALA A 514 -32.15 -14.62 33.63
N GLY A 515 -32.65 -13.39 33.46
CA GLY A 515 -33.85 -12.88 34.13
C GLY A 515 -33.68 -12.58 35.64
N LYS A 516 -32.70 -13.18 36.32
CA LYS A 516 -32.40 -12.93 37.74
C LYS A 516 -31.18 -12.04 37.97
N GLY A 517 -30.25 -11.99 37.01
CA GLY A 517 -29.01 -11.21 37.11
C GLY A 517 -28.04 -11.69 38.20
N GLN A 518 -28.31 -12.85 38.81
CA GLN A 518 -27.49 -13.45 39.87
C GLN A 518 -26.28 -14.16 39.25
N ALA A 519 -25.16 -14.19 39.98
CA ALA A 519 -23.97 -14.94 39.59
C ALA A 519 -24.27 -16.45 39.49
N ALA A 520 -23.85 -17.06 38.39
CA ALA A 520 -24.02 -18.50 38.17
C ALA A 520 -22.76 -19.24 38.61
N ALA A 521 -22.70 -19.64 39.88
CA ALA A 521 -21.52 -20.26 40.50
C ALA A 521 -21.42 -21.77 40.22
N ASN A 522 -20.18 -22.29 40.18
CA ASN A 522 -19.85 -23.71 40.08
C ASN A 522 -20.42 -24.43 38.83
N LEU A 523 -20.53 -23.72 37.70
CA LEU A 523 -21.02 -24.28 36.44
C LEU A 523 -19.87 -24.55 35.48
N GLY A 524 -19.88 -25.73 34.87
CA GLY A 524 -18.90 -26.16 33.89
C GLY A 524 -19.18 -25.63 32.48
N PHE A 525 -18.12 -25.28 31.77
CA PHE A 525 -18.13 -24.83 30.38
C PHE A 525 -16.98 -25.46 29.61
N ASN A 526 -17.25 -25.78 28.35
CA ASN A 526 -16.24 -26.19 27.38
C ASN A 526 -16.00 -25.07 26.38
N LEU A 527 -14.72 -24.84 26.06
CA LEU A 527 -14.24 -23.91 25.06
C LEU A 527 -13.58 -24.72 23.94
N PHE A 528 -14.19 -24.70 22.77
CA PHE A 528 -13.69 -25.39 21.58
C PHE A 528 -13.07 -24.37 20.62
N PHE A 529 -11.80 -24.55 20.28
CA PHE A 529 -11.11 -23.77 19.25
C PHE A 529 -10.95 -24.59 17.96
N ASP A 530 -10.58 -25.86 18.10
CA ASP A 530 -10.49 -26.85 17.02
C ASP A 530 -10.49 -28.28 17.62
N SER A 531 -10.27 -29.30 16.79
CA SER A 531 -10.28 -30.71 17.20
C SER A 531 -9.13 -31.11 18.14
N VAL A 532 -8.07 -30.31 18.25
CA VAL A 532 -6.91 -30.56 19.11
C VAL A 532 -6.80 -29.58 20.29
N ASN A 533 -7.51 -28.46 20.23
CA ASN A 533 -7.54 -27.39 21.23
C ASN A 533 -8.93 -27.30 21.88
N TYR A 534 -9.09 -28.06 22.96
CA TYR A 534 -10.31 -28.13 23.76
C TYR A 534 -10.01 -27.90 25.24
N TYR A 535 -10.72 -26.98 25.87
CA TYR A 535 -10.48 -26.56 27.25
C TYR A 535 -11.78 -26.58 28.05
N THR A 536 -11.69 -26.92 29.33
CA THR A 536 -12.83 -26.90 30.25
C THR A 536 -12.55 -25.92 31.39
N ALA A 537 -13.57 -25.18 31.82
CA ALA A 537 -13.49 -24.32 32.99
C ALA A 537 -14.78 -24.33 33.79
N THR A 538 -14.67 -23.97 35.06
CA THR A 538 -15.78 -23.87 36.00
C THR A 538 -15.86 -22.47 36.56
N THR A 539 -17.06 -21.91 36.68
CA THR A 539 -17.25 -20.59 37.28
C THR A 539 -17.00 -20.62 38.80
N ASN A 540 -16.36 -19.57 39.32
CA ASN A 540 -16.16 -19.39 40.77
C ASN A 540 -17.47 -18.97 41.49
N ALA A 541 -17.40 -18.70 42.79
CA ALA A 541 -18.54 -18.27 43.60
C ALA A 541 -19.18 -16.94 43.12
N GLN A 542 -18.43 -16.10 42.41
CA GLN A 542 -18.89 -14.83 41.83
C GLN A 542 -19.43 -14.99 40.40
N GLY A 543 -19.48 -16.23 39.89
CA GLY A 543 -19.90 -16.56 38.54
C GLY A 543 -18.84 -16.24 37.48
N GLU A 544 -17.58 -16.04 37.88
CA GLU A 544 -16.50 -15.67 36.99
C GLU A 544 -15.74 -16.90 36.50
N LEU A 545 -15.36 -16.87 35.24
CA LEU A 545 -14.60 -17.90 34.56
C LEU A 545 -13.35 -17.22 33.98
N SER A 546 -12.18 -17.74 34.32
CA SER A 546 -10.88 -17.22 33.85
C SER A 546 -9.99 -18.37 33.40
N LEU A 547 -9.55 -18.32 32.15
CA LEU A 547 -8.61 -19.25 31.55
C LEU A 547 -7.44 -18.48 30.93
N GLY A 548 -6.24 -19.04 31.02
CA GLY A 548 -5.03 -18.52 30.38
C GLY A 548 -4.40 -19.55 29.45
N SER A 549 -3.35 -19.14 28.74
CA SER A 549 -2.60 -20.00 27.83
C SER A 549 -3.44 -20.65 26.72
N LEU A 550 -4.46 -19.93 26.26
CA LEU A 550 -5.34 -20.35 25.18
C LEU A 550 -4.78 -19.94 23.79
N PRO A 551 -5.26 -20.55 22.69
CA PRO A 551 -5.16 -19.94 21.37
C PRO A 551 -5.88 -18.58 21.38
N LEU A 552 -5.32 -17.56 20.71
CA LEU A 552 -6.04 -16.30 20.51
C LEU A 552 -6.99 -16.43 19.32
N GLY A 553 -8.27 -16.13 19.50
CA GLY A 553 -9.24 -16.22 18.42
C GLY A 553 -10.64 -16.53 18.93
N ALA A 554 -11.58 -16.72 18.00
CA ALA A 554 -12.90 -17.16 18.37
C ALA A 554 -12.92 -18.64 18.80
N CYS A 555 -13.77 -18.93 19.78
CA CYS A 555 -14.07 -20.26 20.24
C CYS A 555 -15.58 -20.44 20.39
N VAL A 556 -16.04 -21.68 20.37
CA VAL A 556 -17.40 -22.04 20.77
C VAL A 556 -17.38 -22.34 22.27
N VAL A 557 -18.16 -21.56 23.03
CA VAL A 557 -18.37 -21.80 24.46
C VAL A 557 -19.71 -22.47 24.65
N VAL A 558 -19.73 -23.62 25.30
CA VAL A 558 -20.96 -24.36 25.61
C VAL A 558 -20.96 -24.81 27.08
N PRO A 559 -22.10 -24.73 27.78
CA PRO A 559 -22.25 -25.36 29.09
C PRO A 559 -22.00 -26.86 29.01
N THR A 560 -21.39 -27.44 30.05
CA THR A 560 -21.21 -28.89 30.15
C THR A 560 -22.52 -29.61 30.47
N ASP A 561 -23.44 -28.94 31.17
CA ASP A 561 -24.78 -29.48 31.46
C ASP A 561 -25.71 -29.23 30.27
N PRO A 562 -26.24 -30.29 29.63
CA PRO A 562 -27.15 -30.16 28.49
C PRO A 562 -28.48 -29.49 28.83
N LYS A 563 -28.84 -29.36 30.11
CA LYS A 563 -30.02 -28.62 30.57
C LYS A 563 -29.82 -27.12 30.57
N LEU A 564 -28.60 -26.64 30.31
CA LEU A 564 -28.27 -25.22 30.31
C LEU A 564 -28.07 -24.72 28.88
N SER A 565 -28.54 -23.51 28.61
CA SER A 565 -28.29 -22.81 27.35
C SER A 565 -27.83 -21.38 27.58
N LEU A 566 -26.92 -20.93 26.71
CA LEU A 566 -26.56 -19.52 26.58
C LEU A 566 -27.72 -18.69 26.02
N SER A 567 -27.74 -17.42 26.41
CA SER A 567 -28.67 -16.40 25.94
C SER A 567 -27.99 -15.02 25.88
N LEU A 568 -28.58 -14.13 25.10
CA LEU A 568 -28.10 -12.77 24.89
C LEU A 568 -28.44 -11.86 26.08
N ALA A 569 -27.45 -11.09 26.52
CA ALA A 569 -27.66 -10.10 27.57
C ALA A 569 -28.63 -8.97 27.22
N SER A 570 -28.82 -8.68 25.94
CA SER A 570 -29.78 -7.70 25.44
C SER A 570 -31.23 -8.18 25.51
N LEU A 571 -31.47 -9.50 25.59
CA LEU A 571 -32.82 -10.06 25.64
C LEU A 571 -33.38 -9.93 27.05
N LYS A 572 -34.26 -8.93 27.25
CA LYS A 572 -35.00 -8.72 28.50
C LYS A 572 -36.09 -9.78 28.76
N GLN A 573 -36.43 -10.59 27.75
CA GLN A 573 -37.45 -11.63 27.81
C GLN A 573 -36.91 -12.95 27.20
N PRO A 574 -37.42 -14.12 27.62
CA PRO A 574 -37.07 -15.39 27.00
C PRO A 574 -37.38 -15.40 25.51
N LEU A 575 -36.63 -16.21 24.74
CA LEU A 575 -36.93 -16.43 23.33
C LEU A 575 -38.34 -17.00 23.18
N LYS A 576 -39.12 -16.44 22.24
CA LYS A 576 -40.44 -16.98 21.91
C LYS A 576 -40.27 -18.30 21.17
N GLN A 577 -40.92 -19.35 21.66
CA GLN A 577 -41.06 -20.60 20.90
C GLN A 577 -41.89 -20.30 19.64
N PRO A 578 -41.40 -20.59 18.43
CA PRO A 578 -42.17 -20.37 17.22
C PRO A 578 -43.40 -21.29 17.21
N SER A 579 -44.60 -20.73 17.03
CA SER A 579 -45.85 -21.47 16.93
C SER A 579 -46.03 -22.15 15.56
N PHE A 580 -45.27 -21.73 14.55
CA PHE A 580 -45.25 -22.28 13.19
C PHE A 580 -43.81 -22.52 12.71
N VAL A 581 -43.46 -23.77 12.44
CA VAL A 581 -42.06 -24.26 12.32
C VAL A 581 -41.50 -24.18 10.88
N HIS A 582 -42.30 -23.88 9.85
CA HIS A 582 -41.84 -24.09 8.46
C HIS A 582 -41.07 -22.92 7.80
N GLU A 583 -41.51 -21.66 7.88
CA GLU A 583 -40.80 -20.56 7.18
C GLU A 583 -39.54 -20.09 7.91
N ALA A 584 -39.57 -20.01 9.25
CA ALA A 584 -38.42 -19.61 10.05
C ALA A 584 -37.28 -20.65 10.06
N SER A 585 -37.57 -21.94 9.82
CA SER A 585 -36.54 -23.00 9.81
C SER A 585 -35.67 -22.97 8.55
N GLY A 586 -36.25 -22.69 7.37
CA GLY A 586 -35.48 -22.52 6.13
C GLY A 586 -34.55 -21.31 6.19
N LEU A 587 -35.05 -20.18 6.72
CA LEU A 587 -34.25 -18.97 6.92
C LEU A 587 -33.14 -19.19 7.97
N ALA A 588 -33.46 -19.83 9.11
CA ALA A 588 -32.49 -20.12 10.15
C ALA A 588 -31.39 -21.09 9.69
N GLN A 589 -31.73 -22.12 8.92
CA GLN A 589 -30.74 -23.03 8.35
C GLN A 589 -29.87 -22.34 7.29
N GLY A 590 -30.46 -21.50 6.43
CA GLY A 590 -29.72 -20.67 5.49
C GLY A 590 -28.75 -19.71 6.19
N LEU A 591 -29.18 -19.09 7.28
CA LEU A 591 -28.34 -18.24 8.12
C LEU A 591 -27.23 -19.04 8.82
N LEU A 592 -27.53 -20.23 9.37
CA LEU A 592 -26.51 -21.09 9.98
C LEU A 592 -25.42 -21.46 8.97
N ASN A 593 -25.81 -21.80 7.74
CA ASN A 593 -24.87 -22.08 6.65
C ASN A 593 -24.04 -20.85 6.27
N ASP A 594 -24.63 -19.65 6.27
CA ASP A 594 -23.88 -18.41 6.05
C ASP A 594 -22.88 -18.13 7.18
N LEU A 595 -23.31 -18.22 8.44
CA LEU A 595 -22.47 -18.02 9.62
C LEU A 595 -21.34 -19.04 9.68
N ARG A 596 -21.62 -20.31 9.37
CA ARG A 596 -20.64 -21.41 9.27
C ARG A 596 -19.57 -21.11 8.23
N ARG A 597 -19.96 -20.63 7.04
CA ARG A 597 -19.00 -20.24 5.99
C ARG A 597 -18.12 -19.07 6.40
N LYS A 598 -18.63 -18.16 7.25
CA LYS A 598 -17.92 -16.96 7.72
C LYS A 598 -17.16 -17.16 9.04
N THR A 599 -17.45 -18.24 9.77
CA THR A 599 -16.94 -18.51 11.14
C THR A 599 -16.43 -19.95 11.22
N LEU A 600 -15.14 -20.14 10.94
CA LEU A 600 -14.57 -21.48 10.77
C LEU A 600 -14.59 -22.33 12.04
N VAL A 601 -14.46 -21.73 13.22
CA VAL A 601 -14.59 -22.46 14.49
C VAL A 601 -15.98 -23.08 14.66
N LEU A 602 -17.02 -22.43 14.11
CA LEU A 602 -18.39 -22.98 14.09
C LEU A 602 -18.50 -24.15 13.10
N ASP A 603 -17.88 -24.07 11.91
CA ASP A 603 -17.80 -25.19 10.96
C ASP A 603 -17.08 -26.39 11.57
N ALA A 604 -15.90 -26.17 12.17
CA ALA A 604 -15.13 -27.21 12.83
C ALA A 604 -15.92 -27.84 13.98
N TYR A 605 -16.56 -27.02 14.81
CA TYR A 605 -17.39 -27.51 15.92
C TYR A 605 -18.55 -28.38 15.43
N LEU A 606 -19.30 -27.95 14.41
CA LEU A 606 -20.43 -28.72 13.88
C LEU A 606 -19.99 -30.00 13.16
N LYS A 607 -18.80 -30.02 12.54
CA LYS A 607 -18.19 -31.26 12.01
C LYS A 607 -17.80 -32.23 13.12
N SER A 608 -17.26 -31.72 14.22
CA SER A 608 -16.91 -32.53 15.40
C SER A 608 -18.13 -32.97 16.22
N PHE A 609 -19.21 -32.19 16.20
CA PHE A 609 -20.45 -32.42 16.95
C PHE A 609 -21.71 -32.24 16.08
N PRO A 610 -21.97 -33.14 15.09
CA PRO A 610 -23.06 -32.97 14.14
C PRO A 610 -24.45 -32.84 14.77
N ALA A 611 -24.67 -33.47 15.93
CA ALA A 611 -25.94 -33.39 16.66
C ALA A 611 -26.29 -31.95 17.11
N GLN A 612 -25.31 -31.04 17.20
CA GLN A 612 -25.54 -29.64 17.61
C GLN A 612 -26.16 -28.78 16.50
N GLU A 613 -26.08 -29.21 15.24
CA GLU A 613 -26.58 -28.42 14.11
C GLU A 613 -28.08 -28.13 14.24
N GLN A 614 -28.86 -29.16 14.57
CA GLN A 614 -30.31 -29.01 14.74
C GLN A 614 -30.67 -28.15 15.97
N SER A 615 -29.85 -28.19 17.02
CA SER A 615 -30.01 -27.36 18.22
C SER A 615 -29.75 -25.88 17.90
N PHE A 616 -28.68 -25.60 17.17
CA PHE A 616 -28.29 -24.25 16.76
C PHE A 616 -29.31 -23.65 15.79
N SER A 617 -29.75 -24.42 14.80
CA SER A 617 -30.79 -24.01 13.85
C SER A 617 -32.10 -23.64 14.56
N ARG A 618 -32.54 -24.46 15.53
CA ARG A 618 -33.72 -24.17 16.37
C ARG A 618 -33.57 -22.89 17.21
N LYS A 619 -32.40 -22.66 17.80
CA LYS A 619 -32.10 -21.42 18.55
C LYS A 619 -32.16 -20.19 17.67
N LEU A 620 -31.57 -20.24 16.48
CA LEU A 620 -31.63 -19.15 15.52
C LEU A 620 -33.07 -18.88 15.08
N ALA A 621 -33.85 -19.93 14.79
CA ALA A 621 -35.27 -19.77 14.43
C ALA A 621 -36.08 -19.05 15.52
N ALA A 622 -35.90 -19.44 16.79
CA ALA A 622 -36.56 -18.78 17.92
C ALA A 622 -36.14 -17.30 18.08
N TYR A 623 -34.87 -16.98 17.82
CA TYR A 623 -34.38 -15.60 17.85
C TYR A 623 -34.95 -14.75 16.70
N LEU A 624 -34.89 -15.25 15.47
CA LEU A 624 -35.44 -14.56 14.30
C LEU A 624 -36.95 -14.31 14.47
N HIS A 625 -37.68 -15.31 14.97
CA HIS A 625 -39.10 -15.18 15.31
C HIS A 625 -39.34 -14.12 16.39
N THR A 626 -38.50 -14.07 17.43
CA THR A 626 -38.60 -13.05 18.49
C THR A 626 -38.42 -11.62 17.94
N LEU A 627 -37.61 -11.45 16.90
CA LEU A 627 -37.37 -10.17 16.21
C LEU A 627 -38.31 -9.91 15.02
N ASN A 628 -39.27 -10.80 14.72
CA ASN A 628 -40.11 -10.75 13.53
C ASN A 628 -39.32 -10.67 12.20
N VAL A 629 -38.17 -11.35 12.14
CA VAL A 629 -37.36 -11.42 10.92
C VAL A 629 -37.85 -12.57 10.05
N THR A 630 -38.39 -12.25 8.87
CA THR A 630 -39.04 -13.22 7.97
C THR A 630 -38.31 -13.45 6.65
N SER A 631 -37.27 -12.67 6.34
CA SER A 631 -36.51 -12.81 5.09
C SER A 631 -35.03 -12.43 5.22
N ASN A 632 -34.21 -12.85 4.26
CA ASN A 632 -32.78 -12.53 4.21
C ASN A 632 -32.50 -11.02 4.12
N ALA A 633 -33.38 -10.24 3.49
CA ALA A 633 -33.22 -8.79 3.35
C ALA A 633 -33.28 -8.04 4.69
N MET A 634 -33.90 -8.66 5.71
CA MET A 634 -34.02 -8.11 7.06
C MET A 634 -32.83 -8.48 7.98
N LEU A 635 -31.88 -9.28 7.50
CA LEU A 635 -30.69 -9.67 8.26
C LEU A 635 -29.64 -8.55 8.23
N SER A 636 -29.66 -7.70 9.25
CA SER A 636 -28.61 -6.71 9.49
C SER A 636 -27.36 -7.34 10.11
N GLU A 637 -26.23 -6.63 10.06
CA GLU A 637 -24.99 -7.06 10.74
C GLU A 637 -25.17 -7.22 12.25
N THR A 638 -26.02 -6.39 12.88
CA THR A 638 -26.38 -6.53 14.29
C THR A 638 -27.04 -7.87 14.57
N VAL A 639 -28.01 -8.27 13.74
CA VAL A 639 -28.69 -9.57 13.89
C VAL A 639 -27.69 -10.72 13.73
N ARG A 640 -26.80 -10.66 12.74
CA ARG A 640 -25.76 -11.69 12.54
C ARG A 640 -24.83 -11.83 13.74
N ARG A 641 -24.38 -10.70 14.32
CA ARG A 641 -23.52 -10.69 15.51
C ARG A 641 -24.22 -11.28 16.74
N ASP A 642 -25.49 -10.95 16.93
CA ASP A 642 -26.29 -11.50 18.02
C ASP A 642 -26.50 -13.01 17.84
N CYS A 643 -26.73 -13.48 16.61
CA CYS A 643 -26.78 -14.90 16.30
C CYS A 643 -25.48 -15.63 16.67
N LEU A 644 -24.31 -15.08 16.31
CA LEU A 644 -23.01 -15.67 16.71
C LEU A 644 -22.88 -15.78 18.24
N SER A 645 -23.26 -14.72 18.96
CA SER A 645 -23.22 -14.71 20.43
C SER A 645 -24.18 -15.74 21.05
N LEU A 646 -25.37 -15.92 20.47
CA LEU A 646 -26.36 -16.92 20.90
C LEU A 646 -25.86 -18.36 20.71
N LEU A 647 -25.04 -18.60 19.69
CA LEU A 647 -24.38 -19.88 19.43
C LEU A 647 -23.13 -20.10 20.30
N GLY A 648 -22.81 -19.15 21.19
CA GLY A 648 -21.65 -19.23 22.07
C GLY A 648 -20.33 -18.87 21.39
N ILE A 649 -20.37 -18.23 20.22
CA ILE A 649 -19.16 -17.76 19.55
C ILE A 649 -18.67 -16.50 20.26
N VAL A 650 -17.52 -16.62 20.91
CA VAL A 650 -16.82 -15.53 21.61
C VAL A 650 -15.35 -15.55 21.20
N SER A 651 -14.53 -14.63 21.69
CA SER A 651 -13.08 -14.65 21.42
C SER A 651 -12.25 -14.56 22.68
N SER A 652 -11.17 -15.33 22.73
CA SER A 652 -10.09 -15.13 23.70
C SER A 652 -9.35 -13.82 23.40
N GLN A 653 -8.68 -13.27 24.40
CA GLN A 653 -8.15 -11.92 24.40
C GLN A 653 -6.65 -11.91 24.72
N SER A 654 -5.90 -11.03 24.07
CA SER A 654 -4.50 -10.79 24.44
C SER A 654 -4.40 -10.09 25.78
N ILE A 655 -3.24 -10.16 26.45
CA ILE A 655 -3.01 -9.49 27.74
C ILE A 655 -3.31 -7.98 27.69
N LYS A 656 -2.96 -7.31 26.59
CA LYS A 656 -3.19 -5.87 26.38
C LYS A 656 -4.68 -5.52 26.30
N ASN A 657 -5.50 -6.45 25.83
CA ASN A 657 -6.94 -6.27 25.62
C ASN A 657 -7.79 -7.02 26.65
N ARG A 658 -7.16 -7.58 27.69
CA ARG A 658 -7.81 -8.44 28.69
C ARG A 658 -8.89 -7.67 29.44
N ARG A 659 -10.13 -8.15 29.34
CA ARG A 659 -11.35 -7.58 29.93
C ARG A 659 -12.33 -8.70 30.26
N VAL A 660 -12.97 -8.59 31.43
CA VAL A 660 -14.03 -9.52 31.82
C VAL A 660 -15.26 -9.31 30.94
N SER A 661 -15.58 -10.31 30.13
CA SER A 661 -16.74 -10.32 29.25
C SER A 661 -18.03 -10.58 30.03
N ARG A 662 -18.98 -9.63 30.03
CA ARG A 662 -20.34 -9.82 30.61
C ARG A 662 -21.30 -10.52 29.62
N LEU A 663 -20.82 -11.55 28.95
CA LEU A 663 -21.45 -12.05 27.72
C LEU A 663 -22.43 -13.21 27.91
N LEU A 664 -22.37 -13.92 29.04
CA LEU A 664 -23.04 -15.23 29.16
C LEU A 664 -24.18 -15.14 30.17
N HIS A 665 -25.41 -15.03 29.67
CA HIS A 665 -26.59 -15.32 30.48
C HIS A 665 -27.02 -16.77 30.27
N LEU A 666 -27.34 -17.48 31.35
CA LEU A 666 -27.81 -18.85 31.33
C LEU A 666 -29.31 -18.95 31.56
N TYR A 667 -30.00 -19.72 30.73
CA TYR A 667 -31.34 -20.23 31.03
C TYR A 667 -31.29 -21.73 31.31
N ILE A 668 -32.16 -22.18 32.21
CA ILE A 668 -32.48 -23.59 32.38
C ILE A 668 -33.48 -23.95 31.28
N ILE A 669 -33.14 -24.94 30.46
CA ILE A 669 -34.05 -25.56 29.51
C ILE A 669 -35.02 -26.39 30.35
N GLY A 670 -36.28 -25.94 30.41
CA GLY A 670 -37.39 -26.67 31.02
C GLY A 670 -37.86 -27.81 30.14
#